data_AF-O14145-F1
#
_entry.id   AF-O14145-F1
#
_cell.length_a   1.000
_cell.length_b   1.000
_cell.length_c   1.000
_cell.angle_alpha   90.00
_cell.angle_beta   90.00
_cell.angle_gamma   90.00
#
_symmetry.space_group_name_H-M   'P 1'
#
loop_
_entity.id
_entity.type
_entity.pdbx_description
1 polymer ?
#
loop_
_entity_poly.entity_id
_entity_poly.type
_entity_poly.pdbx_seq_one_letter_code
_entity_poly.pdbx_strand_id
1 'polypeptide(L)'
;MPSGAQGNTQSAAYKRIVNVSRNFQFKAALNKDTREWTFQHRSSGTALYSAIASLGDPSSPWDAVYVASPGPVQISEGNDHTVETKIDEAAVVHRSSSIVISPEDQEIFLKKATEYYRKKNIEADIVPVWGKVQRVPQAKSSSATITPSVSNKLSTAYQSIKSEALKDGPMYADSVLWDVLHYRIPTLDGYQQHNLWKNFTRWSQYFADNIVSNYRPGDLILIHDYSLFLLPRLIRKQLSDAPIVFFLHAPFCTSEVFRCLSKRAEILKGVLASNVIAMQTDSYTRHFLSTCSNVLGLETTSTHIDTSDGFRVVVFSSHVSIDVPRVYSRCNSKPVSLKIQQLKSLYPSDKKLIVGRDQLTKACGVTHKLRAFRELLIHFPKWRGHVVLIQITSLPVGNNYSNEELKKTENLVAQINSEFGSLDYTPVIHFHQLLDPDEYYALLSVANIACVSSVRDSMNTMALEYVACQQKNKGSLILSEFSGTAELLLSAYLVNPYDYSRFAETINYCLNMTEKERERRFSSLWKQATSQSSQQWIYKLINRAAYEVKALESHMTTPLLTYNILIKPYRNAKRRLFLLDYDGTLIESARNSIDAVPTDRLLRTLKRLASDSRNIVWILSGRSQKFMEEWMGDISELGLSSEHGSAIRPPLAGSWSSCAENLDLSWKDTVRDFFQYYVERTPGSYIEEKKHSISWCYQNANTTYSKFQSLECQTNLEDMLKHYDVEISPAKSFLEVHPNYLNKGSIVRRILKRSGSVDFVFCAGDDKTDENMFEVFLPTAFSNSHLIDEIDSTEYSGSHHTDDNSDANKVENVKVATFRVHIGLTDKPTLSDYHLPAPRDLGELLHNL
;
A
#
# COMPACT_ATOMS: atom_id res chain seq x y z
N MET A 1 -21.58 -6.79 -33.59
CA MET A 1 -20.36 -7.55 -33.94
C MET A 1 -19.73 -6.91 -35.16
N PRO A 2 -18.69 -6.07 -35.02
CA PRO A 2 -17.73 -5.86 -36.09
C PRO A 2 -16.59 -6.85 -35.87
N SER A 3 -16.55 -7.89 -36.71
CA SER A 3 -15.42 -8.80 -36.89
C SER A 3 -14.34 -8.09 -37.70
N GLY A 4 -13.16 -7.89 -37.13
CA GLY A 4 -12.02 -7.34 -37.88
C GLY A 4 -11.08 -6.45 -37.08
N ALA A 5 -10.53 -6.96 -35.98
CA ALA A 5 -9.30 -6.42 -35.41
C ALA A 5 -8.27 -7.55 -35.44
N GLN A 6 -7.51 -7.61 -36.54
CA GLN A 6 -6.27 -8.40 -36.60
C GLN A 6 -5.40 -7.98 -35.41
N GLY A 7 -4.92 -8.97 -34.67
CA GLY A 7 -4.22 -8.79 -33.41
C GLY A 7 -2.95 -7.97 -33.59
N ASN A 8 -3.02 -6.68 -33.29
CA ASN A 8 -1.89 -5.98 -32.74
C ASN A 8 -1.63 -6.62 -31.38
N THR A 9 -0.78 -7.65 -31.34
CA THR A 9 -0.13 -8.08 -30.11
C THR A 9 0.70 -6.90 -29.63
N GLN A 10 0.07 -5.99 -28.88
CA GLN A 10 0.79 -4.99 -28.10
C GLN A 10 1.86 -5.75 -27.33
N SER A 11 3.14 -5.49 -27.64
CA SER A 11 4.26 -6.08 -26.92
C SER A 11 4.00 -5.88 -25.43
N ALA A 12 3.76 -6.96 -24.69
CA ALA A 12 3.52 -6.90 -23.26
C ALA A 12 4.67 -6.10 -22.61
N ALA A 13 4.32 -5.09 -21.82
CA ALA A 13 5.30 -4.18 -21.23
C ALA A 13 6.34 -4.91 -20.38
N TYR A 14 5.91 -5.99 -19.71
CA TYR A 14 6.73 -6.93 -18.98
C TYR A 14 6.48 -8.32 -19.55
N LYS A 15 7.55 -9.10 -19.75
CA LYS A 15 7.47 -10.47 -20.28
C LYS A 15 7.25 -11.51 -19.19
N ARG A 16 7.76 -11.28 -17.98
CA ARG A 16 7.71 -12.24 -16.86
C ARG A 16 7.02 -11.62 -15.65
N ILE A 17 6.07 -12.35 -15.08
CA ILE A 17 5.24 -11.92 -13.95
C ILE A 17 5.53 -12.80 -12.74
N VAL A 18 6.08 -12.19 -11.70
CA VAL A 18 6.34 -12.84 -10.41
C VAL A 18 5.12 -12.67 -9.52
N ASN A 19 4.24 -13.66 -9.52
CA ASN A 19 3.00 -13.66 -8.77
C ASN A 19 3.21 -14.24 -7.36
N VAL A 20 2.99 -13.41 -6.35
CA VAL A 20 3.25 -13.71 -4.95
C VAL A 20 1.94 -13.81 -4.19
N SER A 21 1.67 -14.98 -3.63
CA SER A 21 0.49 -15.23 -2.80
C SER A 21 0.90 -15.91 -1.50
N ARG A 22 0.06 -15.80 -0.47
CA ARG A 22 0.31 -16.44 0.83
C ARG A 22 0.59 -17.93 0.71
N ASN A 23 -0.30 -18.64 0.01
CA ASN A 23 -0.24 -20.09 -0.16
C ASN A 23 -0.47 -20.46 -1.63
N PHE A 24 0.01 -21.63 -2.04
CA PHE A 24 -0.35 -22.19 -3.34
C PHE A 24 -1.85 -22.54 -3.45
N GLN A 25 -2.31 -22.74 -4.69
CA GLN A 25 -3.71 -23.12 -5.02
C GLN A 25 -4.14 -24.52 -4.52
N PHE A 26 -3.25 -25.22 -3.82
CA PHE A 26 -3.50 -26.52 -3.23
C PHE A 26 -3.19 -26.52 -1.73
N LYS A 27 -3.74 -27.52 -1.03
CA LYS A 27 -3.33 -27.91 0.32
C LYS A 27 -2.37 -29.08 0.18
N ALA A 28 -1.26 -29.02 0.90
CA ALA A 28 -0.24 -30.06 0.88
C ALA A 28 -0.39 -30.96 2.11
N ALA A 29 -0.32 -32.26 1.88
CA ALA A 29 -0.24 -33.27 2.92
C ALA A 29 1.02 -34.12 2.70
N LEU A 30 1.69 -34.46 3.79
CA LEU A 30 2.87 -35.30 3.81
C LEU A 30 2.52 -36.59 4.55
N ASN A 31 2.73 -37.73 3.92
CA ASN A 31 2.62 -39.02 4.59
C ASN A 31 3.86 -39.23 5.47
N LYS A 32 3.64 -39.54 6.74
CA LYS A 32 4.69 -39.63 7.74
C LYS A 32 5.65 -40.79 7.48
N ASP A 33 5.14 -41.91 6.96
CA ASP A 33 5.87 -43.16 6.79
C ASP A 33 6.58 -43.22 5.44
N THR A 34 5.87 -42.88 4.36
CA THR A 34 6.39 -42.93 2.98
C THR A 34 7.12 -41.66 2.55
N ARG A 35 6.97 -40.55 3.30
CA ARG A 35 7.45 -39.20 2.93
C ARG A 35 6.90 -38.70 1.58
N GLU A 36 5.81 -39.28 1.10
CA GLU A 36 5.17 -38.85 -0.13
C GLU A 36 4.25 -37.65 0.08
N TRP A 37 4.30 -36.71 -0.88
CA TRP A 37 3.43 -35.55 -0.94
C TRP A 37 2.15 -35.83 -1.70
N THR A 38 1.02 -35.45 -1.11
CA THR A 38 -0.28 -35.43 -1.77
C THR A 38 -0.86 -34.01 -1.76
N PHE A 39 -1.59 -33.67 -2.83
CA PHE A 39 -2.16 -32.33 -3.01
C PHE A 39 -3.67 -32.40 -3.19
N GLN A 40 -4.38 -31.60 -2.40
CA GLN A 40 -5.81 -31.42 -2.53
C GLN A 40 -6.13 -30.00 -2.99
N HIS A 41 -7.19 -29.84 -3.76
CA HIS A 41 -7.61 -28.53 -4.24
C HIS A 41 -8.02 -27.62 -3.07
N ARG A 42 -7.62 -26.34 -3.10
CA ARG A 42 -8.05 -25.35 -2.11
C ARG A 42 -9.37 -24.72 -2.53
N SER A 43 -10.42 -24.93 -1.74
CA SER A 43 -11.76 -24.38 -2.03
C SER A 43 -11.89 -22.88 -1.73
N SER A 44 -10.98 -22.29 -0.95
CA SER A 44 -10.95 -20.85 -0.67
C SER A 44 -10.11 -20.10 -1.73
N GLY A 45 -10.56 -18.90 -2.11
CA GLY A 45 -9.83 -18.03 -3.05
C GLY A 45 -9.88 -18.49 -4.51
N THR A 46 -10.91 -19.23 -4.92
CA THR A 46 -11.04 -19.81 -6.27
C THR A 46 -10.94 -18.77 -7.40
N ALA A 47 -11.41 -17.55 -7.16
CA ALA A 47 -11.31 -16.45 -8.12
C ALA A 47 -9.87 -15.97 -8.30
N LEU A 48 -9.14 -15.71 -7.21
CA LEU A 48 -7.73 -15.33 -7.25
C LEU A 48 -6.89 -16.45 -7.89
N TYR A 49 -7.03 -17.70 -7.45
CA TYR A 49 -6.23 -18.78 -8.00
C TYR A 49 -6.58 -19.12 -9.45
N SER A 50 -7.84 -18.93 -9.88
CA SER A 50 -8.21 -19.00 -11.30
C SER A 50 -7.52 -17.90 -12.11
N ALA A 51 -7.49 -16.67 -11.59
CA ALA A 51 -6.80 -15.56 -12.22
C ALA A 51 -5.29 -15.83 -12.32
N ILE A 52 -4.65 -16.24 -11.23
CA ILE A 52 -3.22 -16.60 -11.21
C ILE A 52 -2.94 -17.72 -12.21
N ALA A 53 -3.73 -18.80 -12.18
CA ALA A 53 -3.56 -19.93 -13.09
C ALA A 53 -3.62 -19.52 -14.57
N SER A 54 -4.46 -18.53 -14.92
CA SER A 54 -4.57 -18.02 -16.29
C SER A 54 -3.33 -17.27 -16.80
N LEU A 55 -2.41 -16.88 -15.91
CA LEU A 55 -1.13 -16.30 -16.30
C LEU A 55 -0.14 -17.36 -16.80
N GLY A 56 -0.27 -18.60 -16.35
CA GLY A 56 0.55 -19.72 -16.81
C GLY A 56 -0.14 -20.55 -17.89
N ASP A 57 -1.28 -20.11 -18.44
CA ASP A 57 -1.87 -20.74 -19.62
C ASP A 57 -0.92 -20.53 -20.82
N PRO A 58 -0.65 -21.52 -21.67
CA PRO A 58 0.22 -21.35 -22.85
C PRO A 58 -0.21 -20.23 -23.82
N SER A 59 -1.47 -19.80 -23.76
CA SER A 59 -1.99 -18.66 -24.53
C SER A 59 -1.71 -17.29 -23.88
N SER A 60 -1.27 -17.29 -22.62
CA SER A 60 -0.88 -16.09 -21.88
C SER A 60 0.33 -15.42 -22.55
N PRO A 61 0.35 -14.08 -22.65
CA PRO A 61 1.50 -13.37 -23.19
C PRO A 61 2.69 -13.26 -22.20
N TRP A 62 2.58 -13.89 -21.02
CA TRP A 62 3.52 -13.75 -19.92
C TRP A 62 4.13 -15.09 -19.48
N ASP A 63 5.41 -15.05 -19.14
CA ASP A 63 6.08 -16.11 -18.38
C ASP A 63 5.70 -15.98 -16.90
N ALA A 64 5.04 -17.00 -16.33
CA ALA A 64 4.55 -16.97 -14.96
C ALA A 64 5.54 -17.56 -13.94
N VAL A 65 5.72 -16.88 -12.81
CA VAL A 65 6.45 -17.39 -11.64
C VAL A 65 5.52 -17.35 -10.44
N TYR A 66 5.34 -18.46 -9.74
CA TYR A 66 4.49 -18.55 -8.55
C TYR A 66 5.33 -18.67 -7.29
N VAL A 67 5.33 -17.61 -6.49
CA VAL A 67 6.01 -17.57 -5.20
C VAL A 67 4.97 -17.68 -4.09
N ALA A 68 4.99 -18.79 -3.34
CA ALA A 68 4.03 -18.99 -2.25
C ALA A 68 4.52 -19.99 -1.20
N SER A 69 3.88 -19.98 -0.03
CA SER A 69 4.11 -21.01 0.99
C SER A 69 3.28 -22.27 0.69
N PRO A 70 3.75 -23.48 1.07
CA PRO A 70 2.91 -24.67 1.14
C PRO A 70 1.73 -24.50 2.12
N GLY A 71 1.87 -23.59 3.10
CA GLY A 71 0.93 -23.39 4.20
C GLY A 71 1.03 -24.50 5.26
N PRO A 72 0.05 -24.61 6.17
CA PRO A 72 0.02 -25.69 7.14
C PRO A 72 -0.06 -27.05 6.44
N VAL A 73 0.98 -27.87 6.64
CA VAL A 73 1.08 -29.21 6.04
C VAL A 73 0.28 -30.19 6.90
N GLN A 74 -0.65 -30.91 6.27
CA GLN A 74 -1.38 -31.99 6.91
C GLN A 74 -0.52 -33.24 6.98
N ILE A 75 -0.53 -33.95 8.11
CA ILE A 75 0.26 -35.17 8.30
C ILE A 75 -0.71 -36.35 8.28
N SER A 76 -0.44 -37.30 7.40
CA SER A 76 -1.20 -38.56 7.31
C SER A 76 -0.34 -39.70 7.88
N GLU A 77 -0.95 -40.55 8.70
CA GLU A 77 -0.35 -41.78 9.24
C GLU A 77 -0.84 -42.97 8.40
N GLY A 78 0.04 -43.91 8.03
CA GLY A 78 -0.32 -45.04 7.19
C GLY A 78 -1.18 -46.07 7.93
N ASN A 79 -2.47 -46.18 7.57
CA ASN A 79 -3.26 -47.43 7.42
C ASN A 79 -4.77 -47.19 7.16
N ASP A 80 -5.17 -46.23 6.31
CA ASP A 80 -6.58 -46.10 5.88
C ASP A 80 -6.90 -46.95 4.62
N HIS A 81 -6.39 -48.18 4.59
CA HIS A 81 -6.90 -49.20 3.68
C HIS A 81 -7.86 -50.12 4.45
N THR A 82 -9.15 -49.92 4.17
CA THR A 82 -10.25 -50.89 4.35
C THR A 82 -10.51 -51.40 5.77
N VAL A 83 -11.31 -50.66 6.54
CA VAL A 83 -12.26 -51.29 7.47
C VAL A 83 -13.62 -50.62 7.24
N GLU A 84 -14.42 -51.24 6.37
CA GLU A 84 -15.86 -51.03 6.36
C GLU A 84 -16.40 -51.36 7.77
N THR A 85 -17.36 -50.54 8.22
CA THR A 85 -18.17 -50.69 9.44
C THR A 85 -17.50 -50.32 10.78
N LYS A 86 -17.68 -49.07 11.19
CA LYS A 86 -18.52 -48.69 12.35
C LYS A 86 -18.60 -47.17 12.45
N ILE A 87 -19.84 -46.68 12.43
CA ILE A 87 -20.21 -45.30 12.69
C ILE A 87 -20.06 -45.12 14.20
N ASP A 88 -18.99 -44.50 14.66
CA ASP A 88 -18.90 -43.92 15.99
C ASP A 88 -18.16 -42.59 15.92
N GLU A 89 -18.93 -41.55 16.21
CA GLU A 89 -18.65 -40.19 16.68
C GLU A 89 -17.25 -39.60 16.48
N ALA A 90 -17.24 -38.47 15.76
CA ALA A 90 -16.24 -37.40 15.83
C ALA A 90 -14.78 -37.88 15.88
N ALA A 91 -14.22 -38.16 14.70
CA ALA A 91 -12.78 -38.21 14.50
C ALA A 91 -12.16 -36.87 14.93
N VAL A 92 -11.80 -36.78 16.21
CA VAL A 92 -11.02 -35.71 16.79
C VAL A 92 -9.71 -35.72 16.04
N VAL A 93 -9.51 -34.72 15.18
CA VAL A 93 -8.25 -34.46 14.50
C VAL A 93 -7.17 -34.42 15.57
N HIS A 94 -6.41 -35.51 15.69
CA HIS A 94 -5.33 -35.64 16.65
C HIS A 94 -4.37 -34.46 16.47
N ARG A 95 -3.95 -33.88 17.60
CA ARG A 95 -2.96 -32.80 17.70
C ARG A 95 -1.86 -33.05 16.66
N SER A 96 -1.69 -32.13 15.71
CA SER A 96 -0.67 -32.19 14.66
C SER A 96 0.67 -32.55 15.28
N SER A 97 1.13 -33.79 15.07
CA SER A 97 2.46 -34.22 15.49
C SER A 97 3.46 -33.37 14.71
N SER A 98 4.19 -32.47 15.37
CA SER A 98 5.11 -31.59 14.65
C SER A 98 6.15 -32.44 13.91
N ILE A 99 6.18 -32.37 12.58
CA ILE A 99 7.14 -33.09 11.74
C ILE A 99 8.24 -32.14 11.27
N VAL A 100 9.45 -32.69 11.13
CA VAL A 100 10.56 -31.99 10.50
C VAL A 100 10.58 -32.32 9.02
N ILE A 101 10.46 -31.29 8.18
CA ILE A 101 10.49 -31.37 6.72
C ILE A 101 11.94 -31.17 6.29
N SER A 102 12.58 -32.22 5.81
CA SER A 102 13.98 -32.24 5.38
C SER A 102 14.17 -31.51 4.04
N PRO A 103 15.41 -31.21 3.63
CA PRO A 103 15.71 -30.64 2.32
C PRO A 103 15.23 -31.52 1.16
N GLU A 104 15.38 -32.84 1.31
CA GLU A 104 14.95 -33.84 0.33
C GLU A 104 13.43 -33.80 0.15
N ASP A 105 12.67 -33.68 1.25
CA ASP A 105 11.21 -33.54 1.16
C ASP A 105 10.81 -32.26 0.41
N GLN A 106 11.59 -31.18 0.55
CA GLN A 106 11.32 -29.90 -0.13
C GLN A 106 11.60 -29.99 -1.63
N GLU A 107 12.62 -30.75 -2.03
CA GLU A 107 12.89 -31.03 -3.44
C GLU A 107 11.81 -31.92 -4.07
N ILE A 108 11.37 -32.96 -3.35
CA ILE A 108 10.25 -33.83 -3.77
C ILE A 108 8.96 -32.99 -3.89
N PHE A 109 8.71 -32.09 -2.94
CA PHE A 109 7.58 -31.15 -3.00
C PHE A 109 7.62 -30.32 -4.28
N LEU A 110 8.77 -29.71 -4.60
CA LEU A 110 8.91 -28.85 -5.78
C LEU A 110 8.62 -29.63 -7.07
N LYS A 111 9.17 -30.84 -7.19
CA LYS A 111 8.92 -31.71 -8.34
C LYS A 111 7.44 -32.06 -8.48
N LYS A 112 6.80 -32.52 -7.41
CA LYS A 112 5.37 -32.86 -7.39
C LYS A 112 4.49 -31.64 -7.67
N ALA A 113 4.82 -30.48 -7.11
CA ALA A 113 4.06 -29.24 -7.32
C ALA A 113 4.12 -28.83 -8.79
N THR A 114 5.29 -28.92 -9.41
CA THR A 114 5.47 -28.66 -10.85
C THR A 114 4.64 -29.65 -11.70
N GLU A 115 4.66 -30.93 -11.36
CA GLU A 115 3.81 -31.94 -12.00
C GLU A 115 2.31 -31.64 -11.84
N TYR A 116 1.89 -31.13 -10.67
CA TYR A 116 0.50 -30.75 -10.40
C TYR A 116 0.02 -29.63 -11.32
N TYR A 117 0.82 -28.58 -11.51
CA TYR A 117 0.49 -27.48 -12.43
C TYR A 117 0.54 -27.94 -13.89
N ARG A 118 1.54 -28.74 -14.29
CA ARG A 118 1.64 -29.28 -15.65
C ARG A 118 0.45 -30.15 -16.02
N LYS A 119 -0.06 -30.98 -15.10
CA LYS A 119 -1.29 -31.78 -15.30
C LYS A 119 -2.53 -30.92 -15.58
N LYS A 120 -2.50 -29.65 -15.16
CA LYS A 120 -3.56 -28.67 -15.42
C LYS A 120 -3.26 -27.76 -16.61
N ASN A 121 -2.24 -28.09 -17.41
CA ASN A 121 -1.78 -27.27 -18.52
C ASN A 121 -1.38 -25.85 -18.09
N ILE A 122 -0.76 -25.74 -16.91
CA ILE A 122 -0.23 -24.47 -16.38
C ILE A 122 1.29 -24.56 -16.41
N GLU A 123 1.91 -23.70 -17.22
CA GLU A 123 3.36 -23.53 -17.32
C GLU A 123 3.79 -22.35 -16.45
N ALA A 124 4.40 -22.66 -15.30
CA ALA A 124 4.91 -21.65 -14.39
C ALA A 124 6.12 -22.16 -13.60
N ASP A 125 7.07 -21.27 -13.33
CA ASP A 125 8.18 -21.51 -12.41
C ASP A 125 7.64 -21.51 -10.96
N ILE A 126 7.86 -22.59 -10.20
CA ILE A 126 7.36 -22.72 -8.83
C ILE A 126 8.46 -22.40 -7.83
N VAL A 127 8.21 -21.44 -6.93
CA VAL A 127 9.15 -21.00 -5.89
C VAL A 127 8.50 -21.16 -4.51
N PRO A 128 8.75 -22.30 -3.81
CA PRO A 128 8.17 -22.55 -2.50
C PRO A 128 8.90 -21.80 -1.37
N VAL A 129 8.14 -21.17 -0.47
CA VAL A 129 8.67 -20.44 0.69
C VAL A 129 8.46 -21.24 1.98
N TRP A 130 9.54 -21.76 2.55
CA TRP A 130 9.54 -22.69 3.69
C TRP A 130 9.86 -22.05 5.06
N GLY A 131 10.77 -21.07 5.14
CA GLY A 131 11.17 -20.46 6.42
C GLY A 131 12.68 -20.47 6.68
N LYS A 132 13.09 -20.37 7.96
CA LYS A 132 14.49 -20.10 8.38
C LYS A 132 15.47 -21.19 7.95
N VAL A 133 16.50 -20.73 7.24
CA VAL A 133 17.75 -21.40 6.90
C VAL A 133 18.76 -21.16 8.05
N GLN A 134 18.99 -22.12 8.95
CA GLN A 134 20.12 -22.09 9.88
C GLN A 134 21.35 -22.78 9.28
N ARG A 135 22.32 -22.00 8.77
CA ARG A 135 23.63 -22.53 8.36
C ARG A 135 24.22 -23.41 9.48
N VAL A 136 24.43 -24.69 9.19
CA VAL A 136 25.23 -25.57 10.06
C VAL A 136 26.66 -25.03 10.01
N PRO A 137 27.33 -24.79 11.15
CA PRO A 137 28.74 -24.43 11.13
C PRO A 137 29.50 -25.57 10.45
N GLN A 138 30.09 -25.32 9.29
CA GLN A 138 30.96 -26.29 8.64
C GLN A 138 32.06 -26.67 9.63
N ALA A 139 32.07 -27.94 10.05
CA ALA A 139 33.15 -28.50 10.82
C ALA A 139 34.45 -28.27 10.03
N LYS A 140 35.42 -27.65 10.68
CA LYS A 140 36.76 -27.40 10.14
C LYS A 140 37.38 -28.74 9.72
N SER A 141 37.21 -29.13 8.47
CA SER A 141 38.00 -30.20 7.86
C SER A 141 39.10 -29.53 7.05
N SER A 142 40.32 -29.82 7.48
CA SER A 142 41.58 -29.38 6.93
C SER A 142 41.79 -29.89 5.51
N SER A 143 42.44 -29.04 4.71
CA SER A 143 43.28 -29.36 3.54
C SER A 143 42.67 -30.18 2.40
N ALA A 144 42.33 -29.50 1.28
CA ALA A 144 42.70 -29.95 -0.05
C ALA A 144 42.49 -28.82 -1.07
N THR A 145 43.57 -28.45 -1.74
CA THR A 145 43.66 -27.52 -2.87
C THR A 145 42.91 -28.08 -4.07
N ILE A 146 41.80 -27.46 -4.51
CA ILE A 146 41.22 -27.71 -5.84
C ILE A 146 40.79 -26.39 -6.48
N THR A 147 41.23 -26.25 -7.72
CA THR A 147 41.15 -25.13 -8.67
C THR A 147 39.72 -24.77 -9.08
N PRO A 148 39.48 -23.50 -9.50
CA PRO A 148 38.14 -22.95 -9.67
C PRO A 148 37.56 -23.34 -11.04
N SER A 149 36.64 -24.30 -11.04
CA SER A 149 35.76 -24.55 -12.20
C SER A 149 34.46 -23.77 -12.03
N VAL A 150 34.14 -23.01 -13.08
CA VAL A 150 32.96 -22.17 -13.24
C VAL A 150 31.71 -23.04 -13.34
N SER A 151 30.71 -22.77 -12.49
CA SER A 151 29.26 -23.03 -12.66
C SER A 151 28.52 -23.50 -11.40
N ASN A 152 28.85 -22.96 -10.22
CA ASN A 152 27.93 -23.09 -9.09
C ASN A 152 26.77 -22.10 -9.26
N LYS A 153 25.76 -22.50 -10.05
CA LYS A 153 24.38 -22.10 -9.78
C LYS A 153 24.15 -22.44 -8.31
N LEU A 154 24.05 -21.42 -7.46
CA LEU A 154 23.76 -21.55 -6.03
C LEU A 154 22.51 -22.42 -5.89
N SER A 155 22.69 -23.72 -5.65
CA SER A 155 21.61 -24.57 -5.23
C SER A 155 21.13 -23.97 -3.92
N THR A 156 19.91 -23.47 -3.92
CA THR A 156 19.18 -23.10 -2.71
C THR A 156 19.13 -24.35 -1.83
N ALA A 157 20.14 -24.52 -0.99
CA ALA A 157 20.24 -25.65 -0.07
C ALA A 157 19.14 -25.49 0.96
N TYR A 158 18.00 -26.13 0.68
CA TYR A 158 16.87 -26.29 1.58
C TYR A 158 17.37 -26.86 2.92
N GLN A 159 16.76 -26.48 4.03
CA GLN A 159 17.13 -26.95 5.38
C GLN A 159 15.89 -27.38 6.16
N SER A 160 16.12 -28.20 7.19
CA SER A 160 15.05 -28.86 7.92
C SER A 160 14.21 -27.87 8.74
N ILE A 161 12.90 -27.81 8.49
CA ILE A 161 11.98 -26.93 9.22
C ILE A 161 10.94 -27.73 10.01
N LYS A 162 10.47 -27.20 11.14
CA LYS A 162 9.28 -27.73 11.83
C LYS A 162 8.01 -27.24 11.13
N SER A 163 7.05 -28.13 10.92
CA SER A 163 5.73 -27.81 10.34
C SER A 163 5.04 -26.61 11.03
N GLU A 164 5.17 -26.49 12.35
CA GLU A 164 4.59 -25.39 13.14
C GLU A 164 5.05 -24.00 12.70
N ALA A 165 6.29 -23.87 12.19
CA ALA A 165 6.81 -22.57 11.75
C ALA A 165 6.02 -22.00 10.57
N LEU A 166 5.45 -22.86 9.71
CA LEU A 166 4.58 -22.47 8.60
C LEU A 166 3.21 -21.98 9.07
N LYS A 167 2.77 -22.42 10.25
CA LYS A 167 1.52 -22.01 10.88
C LYS A 167 1.67 -20.70 11.64
N ASP A 168 2.76 -20.54 12.40
CA ASP A 168 2.98 -19.39 13.29
C ASP A 168 3.30 -18.10 12.54
N GLY A 169 3.95 -18.19 11.38
CA GLY A 169 4.35 -17.04 10.56
C GLY A 169 3.20 -16.06 10.22
N PRO A 170 2.12 -16.53 9.58
CA PRO A 170 1.00 -15.67 9.20
C PRO A 170 -0.01 -15.37 10.32
N MET A 171 0.17 -15.86 11.56
CA MET A 171 -0.84 -15.70 12.62
C MET A 171 -1.16 -14.23 12.96
N TYR A 172 -0.19 -13.32 12.88
CA TYR A 172 -0.50 -11.89 13.06
C TYR A 172 -1.53 -11.39 12.04
N ALA A 173 -1.42 -11.87 10.79
CA ALA A 173 -2.36 -11.51 9.74
C ALA A 173 -3.75 -12.09 10.02
N ASP A 174 -3.84 -13.37 10.42
CA ASP A 174 -5.11 -14.06 10.64
C ASP A 174 -5.86 -13.61 11.89
N SER A 175 -5.12 -13.22 12.95
CA SER A 175 -5.71 -12.86 14.24
C SER A 175 -5.90 -11.36 14.43
N VAL A 176 -5.01 -10.53 13.88
CA VAL A 176 -4.97 -9.09 14.14
C VAL A 176 -5.39 -8.29 12.92
N LEU A 177 -4.70 -8.48 11.79
CA LEU A 177 -5.01 -7.74 10.56
C LEU A 177 -6.41 -8.08 10.04
N TRP A 178 -6.78 -9.36 10.03
CA TRP A 178 -8.09 -9.80 9.59
C TRP A 178 -9.22 -9.08 10.34
N ASP A 179 -9.15 -9.05 11.67
CA ASP A 179 -10.18 -8.39 12.48
C ASP A 179 -10.27 -6.90 12.16
N VAL A 180 -9.14 -6.17 12.12
CA VAL A 180 -9.11 -4.73 11.84
C VAL A 180 -9.65 -4.41 10.45
N LEU A 181 -9.19 -5.13 9.43
CA LEU A 181 -9.63 -4.93 8.05
C LEU A 181 -11.14 -5.17 7.88
N HIS A 182 -11.71 -6.09 8.68
CA HIS A 182 -13.16 -6.34 8.75
C HIS A 182 -13.88 -5.47 9.79
N TYR A 183 -13.33 -4.28 10.11
CA TYR A 183 -13.92 -3.28 11.01
C TYR A 183 -14.13 -3.78 12.45
N ARG A 184 -13.29 -4.70 12.93
CA ARG A 184 -13.31 -5.19 14.30
C ARG A 184 -12.07 -4.73 15.04
N ILE A 185 -12.27 -4.30 16.29
CA ILE A 185 -11.16 -3.95 17.17
C ILE A 185 -10.44 -5.24 17.59
N PRO A 186 -9.09 -5.30 17.52
CA PRO A 186 -8.33 -6.47 17.96
C PRO A 186 -8.65 -6.84 19.41
N THR A 187 -8.93 -8.11 19.67
CA THR A 187 -9.18 -8.61 21.04
C THR A 187 -7.91 -9.07 21.75
N LEU A 188 -6.81 -9.29 21.02
CA LEU A 188 -5.54 -9.72 21.60
C LEU A 188 -4.85 -8.56 22.32
N ASP A 189 -4.29 -8.84 23.50
CA ASP A 189 -3.49 -7.87 24.24
C ASP A 189 -2.20 -7.48 23.50
N GLY A 190 -1.55 -6.40 23.96
CA GLY A 190 -0.34 -5.88 23.31
C GLY A 190 0.86 -6.83 23.35
N TYR A 191 0.97 -7.70 24.37
CA TYR A 191 2.07 -8.64 24.51
C TYR A 191 1.96 -9.77 23.48
N GLN A 192 0.76 -10.32 23.32
CA GLN A 192 0.45 -11.34 22.32
C GLN A 192 0.68 -10.79 20.91
N GLN A 193 0.19 -9.58 20.62
CA GLN A 193 0.43 -8.92 19.33
C GLN A 193 1.93 -8.74 19.04
N HIS A 194 2.74 -8.37 20.03
CA HIS A 194 4.18 -8.20 19.87
C HIS A 194 4.90 -9.50 19.50
N ASN A 195 4.53 -10.63 20.13
CA ASN A 195 5.12 -11.92 19.81
C ASN A 195 4.73 -12.38 18.39
N LEU A 196 3.46 -12.24 18.02
CA LEU A 196 2.99 -12.53 16.68
C LEU A 196 3.68 -11.66 15.61
N TRP A 197 3.93 -10.38 15.91
CA TRP A 197 4.62 -9.46 15.03
C TRP A 197 6.06 -9.91 14.67
N LYS A 198 6.81 -10.46 15.64
CA LYS A 198 8.16 -11.00 15.39
C LYS A 198 8.13 -12.15 14.38
N ASN A 199 7.15 -13.04 14.51
CA ASN A 199 6.97 -14.16 13.58
C ASN A 199 6.53 -13.68 12.20
N PHE A 200 5.60 -12.71 12.15
CA PHE A 200 5.12 -12.11 10.91
C PHE A 200 6.22 -11.39 10.11
N THR A 201 7.08 -10.65 10.79
CA THR A 201 8.22 -9.96 10.16
C THR A 201 9.21 -10.96 9.58
N ARG A 202 9.56 -12.01 10.35
CA ARG A 202 10.44 -13.09 9.87
C ARG A 202 9.84 -13.83 8.69
N TRP A 203 8.55 -14.15 8.76
CA TRP A 203 7.83 -14.83 7.69
C TRP A 203 7.84 -14.00 6.39
N SER A 204 7.58 -12.69 6.50
CA SER A 204 7.67 -11.76 5.38
C SER A 204 9.09 -11.66 4.80
N GLN A 205 10.12 -11.74 5.64
CA GLN A 205 11.52 -11.76 5.18
C GLN A 205 11.83 -12.99 4.31
N TYR A 206 11.33 -14.17 4.65
CA TYR A 206 11.56 -15.36 3.82
C TYR A 206 10.94 -15.23 2.43
N PHE A 207 9.79 -14.57 2.31
CA PHE A 207 9.22 -14.24 1.00
C PHE A 207 10.15 -13.29 0.23
N ALA A 208 10.63 -12.24 0.88
CA ALA A 208 11.54 -11.28 0.24
C ALA A 208 12.82 -11.96 -0.27
N ASP A 209 13.46 -12.80 0.55
CA ASP A 209 14.71 -13.48 0.19
C ASP A 209 14.53 -14.42 -1.02
N ASN A 210 13.40 -15.14 -1.09
CA ASN A 210 13.08 -16.02 -2.21
C ASN A 210 12.77 -15.24 -3.49
N ILE A 211 12.08 -14.11 -3.38
CA ILE A 211 11.80 -13.24 -4.54
C ILE A 211 13.09 -12.65 -5.07
N VAL A 212 13.93 -12.07 -4.20
CA VAL A 212 15.21 -11.47 -4.59
C VAL A 212 16.13 -12.48 -5.27
N SER A 213 16.16 -13.73 -4.78
CA SER A 213 16.97 -14.80 -5.37
C SER A 213 16.50 -15.24 -6.77
N ASN A 214 15.22 -15.02 -7.10
CA ASN A 214 14.61 -15.46 -8.37
C ASN A 214 14.27 -14.31 -9.33
N TYR A 215 14.42 -13.06 -8.89
CA TYR A 215 14.11 -11.86 -9.64
C TYR A 215 15.10 -11.67 -10.80
N ARG A 216 14.56 -11.28 -11.96
CA ARG A 216 15.35 -10.87 -13.13
C ARG A 216 14.98 -9.43 -13.49
N PRO A 217 15.94 -8.63 -14.00
CA PRO A 217 15.62 -7.29 -14.50
C PRO A 217 14.51 -7.34 -15.56
N GLY A 218 13.47 -6.53 -15.38
CA GLY A 218 12.28 -6.52 -16.24
C GLY A 218 11.14 -7.44 -15.79
N ASP A 219 11.24 -8.08 -14.63
CA ASP A 219 10.12 -8.80 -14.01
C ASP A 219 9.13 -7.83 -13.34
N LEU A 220 7.83 -8.06 -13.48
CA LEU A 220 6.79 -7.39 -12.69
C LEU A 220 6.43 -8.23 -11.47
N ILE A 221 6.58 -7.67 -10.26
CA ILE A 221 6.24 -8.37 -9.02
C ILE A 221 4.81 -8.01 -8.61
N LEU A 222 3.92 -9.00 -8.58
CA LEU A 222 2.52 -8.85 -8.19
C LEU A 222 2.26 -9.55 -6.86
N ILE A 223 2.01 -8.77 -5.80
CA ILE A 223 1.83 -9.24 -4.43
C ILE A 223 0.35 -9.21 -4.05
N HIS A 224 -0.14 -10.32 -3.49
CA HIS A 224 -1.55 -10.47 -3.14
C HIS A 224 -1.80 -10.53 -1.63
N ASP A 225 -2.68 -9.63 -1.19
CA ASP A 225 -3.41 -9.62 0.07
C ASP A 225 -2.64 -9.26 1.35
N TYR A 226 -3.40 -8.97 2.41
CA TYR A 226 -2.93 -8.37 3.67
C TYR A 226 -1.84 -9.15 4.40
N SER A 227 -1.74 -10.46 4.21
CA SER A 227 -0.67 -11.26 4.82
C SER A 227 0.73 -10.83 4.35
N LEU A 228 0.85 -10.16 3.22
CA LEU A 228 2.12 -9.73 2.65
C LEU A 228 2.34 -8.21 2.74
N PHE A 229 1.68 -7.50 3.66
CA PHE A 229 1.80 -6.03 3.76
C PHE A 229 3.23 -5.51 3.93
N LEU A 230 4.13 -6.27 4.58
CA LEU A 230 5.51 -5.83 4.79
C LEU A 230 6.42 -6.11 3.58
N LEU A 231 5.97 -6.97 2.67
CA LEU A 231 6.80 -7.53 1.63
C LEU A 231 7.35 -6.48 0.65
N PRO A 232 6.56 -5.49 0.16
CA PRO A 232 7.09 -4.50 -0.79
C PRO A 232 8.32 -3.77 -0.25
N ARG A 233 8.29 -3.33 1.03
CA ARG A 233 9.43 -2.63 1.64
C ARG A 233 10.65 -3.53 1.81
N LEU A 234 10.46 -4.83 2.08
CA LEU A 234 11.57 -5.77 2.22
C LEU A 234 12.23 -6.06 0.88
N ILE A 235 11.46 -6.14 -0.20
CA ILE A 235 11.98 -6.26 -1.57
C ILE A 235 12.72 -4.98 -1.96
N ARG A 236 12.11 -3.80 -1.74
CA ARG A 236 12.67 -2.49 -2.13
C ARG A 236 14.05 -2.22 -1.51
N LYS A 237 14.32 -2.74 -0.31
CA LYS A 237 15.65 -2.65 0.34
C LYS A 237 16.77 -3.34 -0.44
N GLN A 238 16.46 -4.39 -1.20
CA GLN A 238 17.43 -5.18 -1.96
C GLN A 238 17.33 -4.90 -3.46
N LEU A 239 16.15 -4.54 -3.95
CA LEU A 239 15.83 -4.23 -5.33
C LEU A 239 15.13 -2.86 -5.39
N SER A 240 15.93 -1.79 -5.44
CA SER A 240 15.41 -0.40 -5.40
C SER A 240 14.45 -0.09 -6.55
N ASP A 241 14.75 -0.62 -7.74
CA ASP A 241 14.07 -0.21 -8.98
C ASP A 241 13.07 -1.27 -9.47
N ALA A 242 12.78 -2.30 -8.66
CA ALA A 242 11.85 -3.35 -9.06
C ALA A 242 10.41 -2.81 -9.17
N PRO A 243 9.67 -3.12 -10.25
CA PRO A 243 8.28 -2.71 -10.37
C PRO A 243 7.41 -3.64 -9.52
N ILE A 244 6.80 -3.08 -8.48
CA ILE A 244 6.02 -3.80 -7.46
C ILE A 244 4.57 -3.33 -7.46
N VAL A 245 3.65 -4.27 -7.62
CA VAL A 245 2.21 -4.07 -7.56
C VAL A 245 1.67 -4.83 -6.36
N PHE A 246 0.92 -4.15 -5.49
CA PHE A 246 0.22 -4.78 -4.38
C PHE A 246 -1.29 -4.74 -4.62
N PHE A 247 -1.96 -5.88 -4.52
CA PHE A 247 -3.42 -5.96 -4.61
C PHE A 247 -4.02 -6.47 -3.29
N LEU A 248 -4.87 -5.65 -2.66
CA LEU A 248 -5.58 -6.02 -1.43
C LEU A 248 -6.93 -6.68 -1.77
N HIS A 249 -7.10 -7.96 -1.41
CA HIS A 249 -8.35 -8.69 -1.65
C HIS A 249 -9.36 -8.50 -0.52
N ALA A 250 -8.86 -8.43 0.72
CA ALA A 250 -9.66 -8.09 1.89
C ALA A 250 -10.26 -6.67 1.82
N PRO A 251 -11.30 -6.37 2.61
CA PRO A 251 -11.75 -4.99 2.78
C PRO A 251 -10.66 -4.13 3.42
N PHE A 252 -10.76 -2.80 3.27
CA PHE A 252 -9.92 -1.85 4.01
C PHE A 252 -10.77 -0.97 4.92
N CYS A 253 -10.42 -0.90 6.20
CA CYS A 253 -11.19 -0.19 7.21
C CYS A 253 -10.95 1.32 7.23
N THR A 254 -11.76 2.07 7.98
CA THR A 254 -11.53 3.51 8.20
C THR A 254 -10.30 3.74 9.06
N SER A 255 -9.76 4.97 9.01
CA SER A 255 -8.57 5.35 9.77
C SER A 255 -8.71 5.13 11.27
N GLU A 256 -9.90 5.32 11.83
CA GLU A 256 -10.13 5.16 13.28
C GLU A 256 -10.00 3.71 13.74
N VAL A 257 -10.51 2.75 12.96
CA VAL A 257 -10.32 1.33 13.28
C VAL A 257 -8.87 0.92 13.03
N PHE A 258 -8.26 1.42 11.95
CA PHE A 258 -6.87 1.09 11.62
C PHE A 258 -5.89 1.58 12.70
N ARG A 259 -6.19 2.71 13.35
CA ARG A 259 -5.38 3.28 14.44
C ARG A 259 -5.28 2.38 15.68
N CYS A 260 -6.19 1.43 15.85
CA CYS A 260 -6.10 0.41 16.91
C CYS A 260 -4.90 -0.52 16.75
N LEU A 261 -4.28 -0.59 15.55
CA LEU A 261 -3.06 -1.35 15.34
C LEU A 261 -1.86 -0.64 15.99
N SER A 262 -1.19 -1.35 16.89
CA SER A 262 0.07 -0.92 17.50
C SER A 262 1.20 -0.72 16.48
N LYS A 263 1.16 -1.49 15.38
CA LYS A 263 2.14 -1.50 14.28
C LYS A 263 1.64 -0.86 12.98
N ARG A 264 0.65 0.03 13.09
CA ARG A 264 0.00 0.71 11.95
C ARG A 264 0.99 1.40 11.01
N ALA A 265 2.00 2.07 11.55
CA ALA A 265 2.95 2.83 10.74
C ALA A 265 3.86 1.90 9.94
N GLU A 266 4.35 0.83 10.56
CA GLU A 266 5.19 -0.17 9.91
C GLU A 266 4.44 -0.93 8.79
N ILE A 267 3.15 -1.24 9.02
CA ILE A 267 2.29 -1.89 8.02
C ILE A 267 2.09 -0.97 6.81
N LEU A 268 1.70 0.30 7.03
CA LEU A 268 1.48 1.26 5.95
C LEU A 268 2.78 1.54 5.18
N LYS A 269 3.89 1.79 5.87
CA LYS A 269 5.21 1.96 5.24
C LYS A 269 5.68 0.70 4.50
N GLY A 270 5.21 -0.47 4.93
CA GLY A 270 5.43 -1.75 4.27
C GLY A 270 4.82 -1.78 2.87
N VAL A 271 3.52 -1.48 2.79
CA VAL A 271 2.75 -1.57 1.53
C VAL A 271 3.04 -0.38 0.59
N LEU A 272 3.31 0.80 1.15
CA LEU A 272 3.65 2.03 0.41
C LEU A 272 5.01 1.98 -0.30
N ALA A 273 5.81 0.92 -0.12
CA ALA A 273 6.98 0.70 -0.95
C ALA A 273 6.66 0.06 -2.32
N SER A 274 5.37 -0.13 -2.63
CA SER A 274 4.89 -0.56 -3.96
C SER A 274 4.83 0.63 -4.92
N ASN A 275 4.94 0.39 -6.23
CA ASN A 275 4.66 1.41 -7.24
C ASN A 275 3.15 1.62 -7.40
N VAL A 276 2.40 0.51 -7.34
CA VAL A 276 0.94 0.49 -7.52
C VAL A 276 0.29 -0.27 -6.39
N ILE A 277 -0.77 0.29 -5.81
CA ILE A 277 -1.65 -0.36 -4.84
C ILE A 277 -3.07 -0.39 -5.41
N ALA A 278 -3.63 -1.59 -5.57
CA ALA A 278 -4.99 -1.77 -6.06
C ALA A 278 -5.89 -2.41 -4.99
N MET A 279 -7.13 -1.96 -4.91
CA MET A 279 -8.14 -2.45 -3.97
C MET A 279 -9.43 -2.82 -4.69
N GLN A 280 -10.33 -3.53 -4.02
CA GLN A 280 -11.53 -4.10 -4.66
C GLN A 280 -12.59 -3.05 -5.03
N THR A 281 -12.73 -1.98 -4.23
CA THR A 281 -13.74 -0.93 -4.45
C THR A 281 -13.16 0.46 -4.23
N ASP A 282 -13.81 1.48 -4.80
CA ASP A 282 -13.44 2.89 -4.62
C ASP A 282 -13.57 3.33 -3.17
N SER A 283 -14.52 2.74 -2.43
CA SER A 283 -14.71 3.00 -1.01
C SER A 283 -13.46 2.61 -0.20
N TYR A 284 -12.92 1.41 -0.43
CA TYR A 284 -11.69 0.96 0.23
C TYR A 284 -10.47 1.79 -0.17
N THR A 285 -10.36 2.16 -1.45
CA THR A 285 -9.30 3.07 -1.93
C THR A 285 -9.34 4.41 -1.19
N ARG A 286 -10.51 5.03 -1.05
CA ARG A 286 -10.67 6.28 -0.28
C ARG A 286 -10.31 6.12 1.19
N HIS A 287 -10.73 5.02 1.81
CA HIS A 287 -10.38 4.73 3.20
C HIS A 287 -8.88 4.53 3.40
N PHE A 288 -8.20 3.88 2.45
CA PHE A 288 -6.75 3.72 2.46
C PHE A 288 -6.02 5.04 2.34
N LEU A 289 -6.37 5.87 1.35
CA LEU A 289 -5.79 7.20 1.15
C LEU A 289 -5.96 8.07 2.41
N SER A 290 -7.17 8.11 2.95
CA SER A 290 -7.47 8.84 4.19
C SER A 290 -6.66 8.29 5.38
N THR A 291 -6.47 6.97 5.47
CA THR A 291 -5.65 6.36 6.52
C THR A 291 -4.18 6.71 6.39
N CYS A 292 -3.62 6.72 5.18
CA CYS A 292 -2.25 7.17 4.94
C CYS A 292 -2.05 8.65 5.33
N SER A 293 -3.00 9.53 4.97
CA SER A 293 -2.99 10.93 5.39
C SER A 293 -3.06 11.07 6.91
N ASN A 294 -4.04 10.43 7.56
CA ASN A 294 -4.29 10.60 9.00
C ASN A 294 -3.24 9.95 9.90
N VAL A 295 -2.73 8.77 9.51
CA VAL A 295 -1.80 7.97 10.33
C VAL A 295 -0.34 8.37 10.11
N LEU A 296 0.05 8.63 8.85
CA LEU A 296 1.43 8.93 8.48
C LEU A 296 1.68 10.40 8.15
N GLY A 297 0.65 11.24 7.99
CA GLY A 297 0.81 12.64 7.59
C GLY A 297 1.27 12.82 6.13
N LEU A 298 1.00 11.82 5.28
CA LEU A 298 1.40 11.83 3.87
C LEU A 298 0.44 12.67 3.03
N GLU A 299 0.96 13.20 1.92
CA GLU A 299 0.14 13.86 0.92
C GLU A 299 -0.54 12.82 0.05
N THR A 300 -1.84 13.03 -0.18
CA THR A 300 -2.66 12.10 -0.94
C THR A 300 -3.54 12.90 -1.89
N THR A 301 -3.65 12.40 -3.11
CA THR A 301 -4.69 12.80 -4.07
C THR A 301 -5.74 11.70 -4.15
N SER A 302 -6.68 11.79 -5.08
CA SER A 302 -7.64 10.69 -5.33
C SER A 302 -6.98 9.42 -5.89
N THR A 303 -5.75 9.53 -6.40
CA THR A 303 -5.09 8.45 -7.17
C THR A 303 -3.62 8.24 -6.80
N HIS A 304 -3.01 9.11 -5.99
CA HIS A 304 -1.59 9.04 -5.65
C HIS A 304 -1.35 9.28 -4.17
N ILE A 305 -0.26 8.69 -3.65
CA ILE A 305 0.29 8.95 -2.32
C ILE A 305 1.76 9.29 -2.45
N ASP A 306 2.16 10.41 -1.86
CA ASP A 306 3.54 10.84 -1.81
C ASP A 306 4.14 10.43 -0.46
N THR A 307 5.13 9.55 -0.50
CA THR A 307 5.76 8.98 0.69
C THR A 307 6.87 9.89 1.22
N SER A 308 7.14 9.81 2.52
CA SER A 308 8.26 10.52 3.16
C SER A 308 9.64 10.08 2.66
N ASP A 309 9.71 8.92 1.99
CA ASP A 309 10.94 8.36 1.45
C ASP A 309 11.19 8.82 -0.02
N GLY A 310 10.43 9.80 -0.53
CA GLY A 310 10.63 10.36 -1.88
C GLY A 310 9.98 9.57 -3.02
N PHE A 311 9.11 8.60 -2.72
CA PHE A 311 8.39 7.82 -3.73
C PHE A 311 6.94 8.23 -3.87
N ARG A 312 6.43 8.20 -5.11
CA ARG A 312 5.02 8.32 -5.43
C ARG A 312 4.41 6.95 -5.71
N VAL A 313 3.27 6.69 -5.08
CA VAL A 313 2.53 5.42 -5.19
C VAL A 313 1.18 5.67 -5.84
N VAL A 314 0.89 4.97 -6.93
CA VAL A 314 -0.41 5.03 -7.58
C VAL A 314 -1.40 4.12 -6.84
N VAL A 315 -2.61 4.61 -6.60
CA VAL A 315 -3.67 3.87 -5.92
C VAL A 315 -4.96 3.91 -6.75
N PHE A 316 -5.54 2.75 -7.03
CA PHE A 316 -6.82 2.65 -7.76
C PHE A 316 -7.67 1.45 -7.31
N SER A 317 -8.91 1.39 -7.78
CA SER A 317 -9.81 0.26 -7.54
C SER A 317 -9.90 -0.67 -8.76
N SER A 318 -10.02 -1.97 -8.52
CA SER A 318 -10.27 -3.01 -9.52
C SER A 318 -10.85 -4.23 -8.83
N HIS A 319 -12.07 -4.63 -9.20
CA HIS A 319 -12.76 -5.73 -8.53
C HIS A 319 -12.45 -7.09 -9.18
N VAL A 320 -12.10 -8.06 -8.34
CA VAL A 320 -11.97 -9.47 -8.70
C VAL A 320 -13.35 -10.02 -9.04
N SER A 321 -13.42 -10.76 -10.13
CA SER A 321 -14.62 -11.50 -10.54
C SER A 321 -14.36 -13.00 -10.56
N ILE A 322 -15.40 -13.78 -10.84
CA ILE A 322 -15.32 -15.23 -10.97
C ILE A 322 -14.86 -15.65 -12.38
N ASP A 323 -14.49 -16.91 -12.49
CA ASP A 323 -14.21 -17.56 -13.77
C ASP A 323 -15.52 -17.89 -14.50
N VAL A 324 -16.12 -16.86 -15.12
CA VAL A 324 -17.45 -16.95 -15.73
C VAL A 324 -17.55 -18.12 -16.72
N PRO A 325 -16.62 -18.32 -17.68
CA PRO A 325 -16.70 -19.44 -18.63
C PRO A 325 -16.67 -20.80 -17.94
N ARG A 326 -15.80 -20.98 -16.94
CA ARG A 326 -15.70 -22.23 -16.19
C ARG A 326 -16.98 -22.50 -15.38
N VAL A 327 -17.46 -21.51 -14.63
CA VAL A 327 -18.67 -21.64 -13.80
C VAL A 327 -19.87 -21.95 -14.69
N TYR A 328 -19.99 -21.24 -15.83
CA TYR A 328 -21.08 -21.44 -16.77
C TYR A 328 -21.04 -22.81 -17.46
N SER A 329 -19.86 -23.28 -17.86
CA SER A 329 -19.70 -24.62 -18.42
C SER A 329 -20.05 -25.70 -17.39
N ARG A 330 -19.60 -25.53 -16.14
CA ARG A 330 -19.86 -26.48 -15.05
C ARG A 330 -21.35 -26.54 -14.70
N CYS A 331 -22.04 -25.40 -14.57
CA CYS A 331 -23.46 -25.38 -14.21
C CYS A 331 -24.37 -26.02 -15.27
N ASN A 332 -23.93 -26.06 -16.53
CA ASN A 332 -24.63 -26.72 -17.64
C ASN A 332 -24.14 -28.15 -17.93
N SER A 333 -23.26 -28.70 -17.09
CA SER A 333 -22.77 -30.07 -17.26
C SER A 333 -23.84 -31.13 -16.94
N LYS A 334 -23.66 -32.35 -17.48
CA LYS A 334 -24.58 -33.47 -17.23
C LYS A 334 -24.65 -33.87 -15.74
N PRO A 335 -23.52 -34.00 -14.99
CA PRO A 335 -23.57 -34.34 -13.56
C PRO A 335 -24.38 -33.33 -12.73
N VAL A 336 -24.17 -32.04 -12.98
CA VAL A 336 -24.93 -30.97 -12.31
C VAL A 336 -26.42 -31.04 -12.69
N SER A 337 -26.74 -31.31 -13.95
CA SER A 337 -28.14 -31.46 -14.40
C SER A 337 -28.86 -32.63 -13.70
N LEU A 338 -28.17 -33.76 -13.47
CA LEU A 338 -28.71 -34.89 -12.69
C LEU A 338 -28.92 -34.51 -11.22
N LYS A 339 -27.96 -33.83 -10.59
CA LYS A 339 -28.10 -33.32 -9.22
C LYS A 339 -29.23 -32.30 -9.10
N ILE A 340 -29.43 -31.44 -10.10
CA ILE A 340 -30.57 -30.51 -10.17
C ILE A 340 -31.89 -31.27 -10.17
N GLN A 341 -32.01 -32.36 -10.94
CA GLN A 341 -33.21 -33.19 -10.97
C GLN A 341 -33.47 -33.83 -9.60
N GLN A 342 -32.43 -34.38 -8.96
CA GLN A 342 -32.52 -34.94 -7.61
C GLN A 342 -32.97 -33.90 -6.56
N LEU A 343 -32.39 -32.70 -6.60
CA LEU A 343 -32.80 -31.61 -5.71
C LEU A 343 -34.24 -31.16 -5.97
N LYS A 344 -34.69 -31.12 -7.22
CA LYS A 344 -36.08 -30.80 -7.57
C LYS A 344 -37.07 -31.89 -7.16
N SER A 345 -36.66 -33.17 -7.13
CA SER A 345 -37.50 -34.24 -6.56
C SER A 345 -37.56 -34.18 -5.05
N LEU A 346 -36.48 -33.77 -4.39
CA LEU A 346 -36.42 -33.63 -2.93
C LEU A 346 -37.19 -32.40 -2.42
N TYR A 347 -37.15 -31.31 -3.18
CA TYR A 347 -37.84 -30.06 -2.88
C TYR A 347 -38.81 -29.74 -4.03
N PRO A 348 -40.08 -30.16 -3.92
CA PRO A 348 -41.08 -29.89 -4.95
C PRO A 348 -41.36 -28.39 -5.10
N SER A 349 -42.08 -28.02 -6.16
CA SER A 349 -42.17 -26.62 -6.66
C SER A 349 -42.83 -25.62 -5.71
N ASP A 350 -43.61 -26.13 -4.76
CA ASP A 350 -44.25 -25.40 -3.67
C ASP A 350 -43.26 -24.98 -2.57
N LYS A 351 -42.15 -25.70 -2.40
CA LYS A 351 -41.07 -25.35 -1.48
C LYS A 351 -40.07 -24.39 -2.12
N LYS A 352 -39.85 -23.25 -1.47
CA LYS A 352 -38.84 -22.25 -1.85
C LYS A 352 -37.53 -22.51 -1.12
N LEU A 353 -36.42 -22.41 -1.83
CA LEU A 353 -35.08 -22.62 -1.29
C LEU A 353 -34.31 -21.30 -1.19
N ILE A 354 -33.77 -21.04 0.00
CA ILE A 354 -32.79 -19.98 0.24
C ILE A 354 -31.44 -20.64 0.46
N VAL A 355 -30.38 -20.15 -0.20
CA VAL A 355 -29.02 -20.65 -0.04
C VAL A 355 -28.09 -19.61 0.58
N GLY A 356 -27.26 -20.06 1.51
CA GLY A 356 -26.13 -19.30 2.05
C GLY A 356 -24.88 -20.17 2.04
N ARG A 357 -23.73 -19.59 1.68
CA ARG A 357 -22.42 -20.22 1.81
C ARG A 357 -21.46 -19.21 2.39
N ASP A 358 -20.93 -19.50 3.57
CA ASP A 358 -20.14 -18.54 4.34
C ASP A 358 -18.97 -19.23 5.03
N GLN A 359 -17.88 -18.49 5.20
CA GLN A 359 -16.87 -18.90 6.17
C GLN A 359 -17.40 -18.63 7.57
N LEU A 360 -17.15 -19.55 8.50
CA LEU A 360 -17.67 -19.45 9.86
C LEU A 360 -16.84 -18.45 10.68
N THR A 361 -17.03 -17.17 10.37
CA THR A 361 -16.42 -16.03 11.01
C THR A 361 -17.49 -15.03 11.41
N LYS A 362 -17.22 -14.24 12.45
CA LYS A 362 -18.10 -13.13 12.86
C LYS A 362 -18.36 -12.14 11.71
N ALA A 363 -17.41 -11.97 10.80
CA ALA A 363 -17.51 -11.07 9.66
C ALA A 363 -18.56 -11.51 8.61
N CYS A 364 -18.80 -12.82 8.45
CA CYS A 364 -19.77 -13.33 7.47
C CYS A 364 -21.23 -13.28 7.97
N GLY A 365 -21.47 -13.06 9.26
CA GLY A 365 -22.80 -12.79 9.80
C GLY A 365 -23.82 -13.92 9.63
N VAL A 366 -23.40 -15.20 9.70
CA VAL A 366 -24.30 -16.36 9.56
C VAL A 366 -25.45 -16.32 10.59
N THR A 367 -25.13 -15.91 11.83
CA THR A 367 -26.13 -15.77 12.89
C THR A 367 -27.16 -14.68 12.60
N HIS A 368 -26.76 -13.57 11.95
CA HIS A 368 -27.69 -12.53 11.50
C HIS A 368 -28.67 -13.06 10.46
N LYS A 369 -28.19 -13.87 9.51
CA LYS A 369 -29.03 -14.54 8.52
C LYS A 369 -30.07 -15.47 9.15
N LEU A 370 -29.62 -16.30 10.10
CA LEU A 370 -30.49 -17.24 10.81
C LEU A 370 -31.55 -16.50 11.63
N ARG A 371 -31.20 -15.40 12.30
CA ARG A 371 -32.17 -14.56 13.02
C ARG A 371 -33.17 -13.90 12.08
N ALA A 372 -32.72 -13.32 10.96
CA ALA A 372 -33.64 -12.77 9.96
C ALA A 372 -34.56 -13.84 9.36
N PHE A 373 -34.06 -15.06 9.15
CA PHE A 373 -34.90 -16.18 8.72
C PHE A 373 -35.91 -16.60 9.79
N ARG A 374 -35.52 -16.57 11.07
CA ARG A 374 -36.45 -16.78 12.19
C ARG A 374 -37.55 -15.72 12.20
N GLU A 375 -37.20 -14.44 12.05
CA GLU A 375 -38.17 -13.34 11.98
C GLU A 375 -39.13 -13.48 10.79
N LEU A 376 -38.66 -13.98 9.64
CA LEU A 376 -39.53 -14.33 8.52
C LEU A 376 -40.61 -15.34 8.92
N LEU A 377 -40.23 -16.42 9.62
CA LEU A 377 -41.16 -17.46 10.04
C LEU A 377 -42.13 -16.98 11.13
N ILE A 378 -41.74 -16.00 11.95
CA ILE A 378 -42.60 -15.37 12.97
C ILE A 378 -43.63 -14.46 12.31
N HIS A 379 -43.18 -13.47 11.55
CA HIS A 379 -44.03 -12.42 10.99
C HIS A 379 -44.84 -12.86 9.78
N PHE A 380 -44.39 -13.89 9.06
CA PHE A 380 -45.07 -14.42 7.88
C PHE A 380 -45.29 -15.94 8.02
N PRO A 381 -46.23 -16.38 8.89
CA PRO A 381 -46.49 -17.80 9.14
C PRO A 381 -46.80 -18.63 7.89
N LYS A 382 -47.29 -17.99 6.81
CA LYS A 382 -47.53 -18.62 5.50
C LYS A 382 -46.31 -19.33 4.92
N TRP A 383 -45.09 -18.93 5.31
CA TRP A 383 -43.86 -19.55 4.82
C TRP A 383 -43.45 -20.81 5.60
N ARG A 384 -44.04 -21.08 6.77
CA ARG A 384 -43.80 -22.33 7.50
C ARG A 384 -44.25 -23.51 6.63
N GLY A 385 -43.41 -24.53 6.50
CA GLY A 385 -43.61 -25.65 5.58
C GLY A 385 -43.25 -25.37 4.11
N HIS A 386 -43.12 -24.10 3.71
CA HIS A 386 -42.99 -23.68 2.31
C HIS A 386 -41.64 -23.04 1.97
N VAL A 387 -40.78 -22.75 2.95
CA VAL A 387 -39.43 -22.21 2.71
C VAL A 387 -38.39 -22.99 3.50
N VAL A 388 -37.25 -23.28 2.88
CA VAL A 388 -36.11 -23.93 3.54
C VAL A 388 -34.85 -23.09 3.32
N LEU A 389 -34.11 -22.83 4.40
CA LEU A 389 -32.79 -22.23 4.34
C LEU A 389 -31.71 -23.33 4.38
N ILE A 390 -30.95 -23.44 3.31
CA ILE A 390 -29.77 -24.31 3.22
C ILE A 390 -28.53 -23.45 3.46
N GLN A 391 -27.93 -23.58 4.64
CA GLN A 391 -26.73 -22.85 5.03
C GLN A 391 -25.53 -23.78 5.01
N ILE A 392 -24.56 -23.49 4.13
CA ILE A 392 -23.27 -24.17 4.08
C ILE A 392 -22.26 -23.32 4.83
N THR A 393 -21.50 -23.91 5.76
CA THR A 393 -20.41 -23.21 6.44
C THR A 393 -19.10 -23.96 6.32
N SER A 394 -18.00 -23.23 6.13
CA SER A 394 -16.65 -23.77 6.11
C SER A 394 -15.76 -23.10 7.16
N LEU A 395 -14.76 -23.82 7.66
CA LEU A 395 -13.77 -23.24 8.58
C LEU A 395 -12.87 -22.22 7.85
N PRO A 396 -12.58 -21.06 8.46
CA PRO A 396 -11.56 -20.14 7.95
C PRO A 396 -10.18 -20.79 7.99
N VAL A 397 -9.28 -20.37 7.09
CA VAL A 397 -7.90 -20.85 7.09
C VAL A 397 -7.15 -20.25 8.28
N GLY A 398 -6.56 -21.09 9.13
CA GLY A 398 -5.63 -20.67 10.20
C GLY A 398 -6.27 -20.22 11.52
N ASN A 399 -7.59 -20.08 11.61
CA ASN A 399 -8.26 -19.56 12.80
C ASN A 399 -8.84 -20.68 13.69
N ASN A 400 -8.38 -20.77 14.95
CA ASN A 400 -8.89 -21.72 15.95
C ASN A 400 -10.18 -21.23 16.65
N TYR A 401 -10.56 -19.96 16.47
CA TYR A 401 -11.70 -19.32 17.17
C TYR A 401 -13.08 -19.72 16.61
N SER A 402 -13.14 -20.62 15.62
CA SER A 402 -14.38 -21.04 14.96
C SER A 402 -15.34 -21.81 15.86
N ASN A 403 -14.87 -22.45 16.94
CA ASN A 403 -15.71 -23.32 17.76
C ASN A 403 -16.85 -22.58 18.49
N GLU A 404 -16.61 -21.33 18.93
CA GLU A 404 -17.64 -20.53 19.60
C GLU A 404 -18.75 -20.12 18.61
N GLU A 405 -18.36 -19.69 17.41
CA GLU A 405 -19.30 -19.29 16.36
C GLU A 405 -20.06 -20.49 15.78
N LEU A 406 -19.41 -21.67 15.70
CA LEU A 406 -20.08 -22.93 15.35
C LEU A 406 -21.17 -23.26 16.36
N LYS A 407 -20.82 -23.27 17.65
CA LYS A 407 -21.79 -23.55 18.72
C LYS A 407 -22.96 -22.57 18.70
N LYS A 408 -22.72 -21.26 18.50
CA LYS A 408 -23.79 -20.27 18.37
C LYS A 408 -24.68 -20.53 17.16
N THR A 409 -24.08 -20.92 16.04
CA THR A 409 -24.79 -21.22 14.79
C THR A 409 -25.64 -22.47 14.96
N GLU A 410 -25.07 -23.58 15.44
CA GLU A 410 -25.76 -24.85 15.68
C GLU A 410 -26.88 -24.71 16.70
N ASN A 411 -26.66 -24.00 17.81
CA ASN A 411 -27.70 -23.72 18.80
C ASN A 411 -28.88 -22.95 18.19
N LEU A 412 -28.60 -21.96 17.35
CA LEU A 412 -29.64 -21.17 16.70
C LEU A 412 -30.39 -21.97 15.63
N VAL A 413 -29.70 -22.82 14.87
CA VAL A 413 -30.31 -23.78 13.94
C VAL A 413 -31.24 -24.74 14.69
N ALA A 414 -30.77 -25.33 15.80
CA ALA A 414 -31.55 -26.22 16.64
C ALA A 414 -32.79 -25.52 17.20
N GLN A 415 -32.65 -24.27 17.67
CA GLN A 415 -33.76 -23.46 18.17
C GLN A 415 -34.81 -23.18 17.08
N ILE A 416 -34.41 -22.78 15.87
CA ILE A 416 -35.34 -22.51 14.78
C ILE A 416 -36.06 -23.80 14.36
N ASN A 417 -35.33 -24.90 14.27
CA ASN A 417 -35.91 -26.20 13.89
C ASN A 417 -36.83 -26.76 14.97
N SER A 418 -36.57 -26.52 16.26
CA SER A 418 -37.49 -26.93 17.34
C SER A 418 -38.74 -26.05 17.43
N GLU A 419 -38.62 -24.75 17.13
CA GLU A 419 -39.74 -23.80 17.20
C GLU A 419 -40.69 -23.91 15.99
N PHE A 420 -40.16 -24.19 14.79
CA PHE A 420 -40.95 -24.17 13.54
C PHE A 420 -40.94 -25.48 12.74
N GLY A 421 -40.16 -26.48 13.14
CA GLY A 421 -40.09 -27.77 12.47
C GLY A 421 -41.27 -28.69 12.82
N SER A 422 -41.52 -29.66 11.94
CA SER A 422 -42.46 -30.77 12.13
C SER A 422 -41.80 -32.09 11.71
N LEU A 423 -42.51 -33.22 11.83
CA LEU A 423 -41.99 -34.54 11.45
C LEU A 423 -41.52 -34.62 9.99
N ASP A 424 -42.09 -33.80 9.10
CA ASP A 424 -41.86 -33.77 7.65
C ASP A 424 -41.26 -32.45 7.14
N TYR A 425 -40.92 -31.52 8.06
CA TYR A 425 -40.40 -30.20 7.71
C TYR A 425 -39.26 -29.77 8.63
N THR A 426 -38.11 -29.50 8.02
CA THR A 426 -36.95 -28.90 8.68
C THR A 426 -36.68 -27.53 8.06
N PRO A 427 -36.97 -26.42 8.77
CA PRO A 427 -36.82 -25.06 8.23
C PRO A 427 -35.38 -24.71 7.82
N VAL A 428 -34.38 -25.16 8.60
CA VAL A 428 -32.97 -24.85 8.36
C VAL A 428 -32.15 -26.13 8.26
N ILE A 429 -31.46 -26.29 7.13
CA ILE A 429 -30.50 -27.37 6.88
C ILE A 429 -29.10 -26.76 6.90
N HIS A 430 -28.30 -27.16 7.89
CA HIS A 430 -26.95 -26.64 8.09
C HIS A 430 -25.92 -27.71 7.74
N PHE A 431 -25.07 -27.42 6.75
CA PHE A 431 -23.95 -28.28 6.35
C PHE A 431 -22.63 -27.62 6.74
N HIS A 432 -21.97 -28.13 7.78
CA HIS A 432 -20.62 -27.70 8.16
C HIS A 432 -19.53 -28.49 7.41
N GLN A 433 -19.59 -28.48 6.08
CA GLN A 433 -18.62 -29.19 5.24
C GLN A 433 -18.50 -28.54 3.86
N LEU A 434 -17.43 -28.89 3.14
CA LEU A 434 -17.31 -28.55 1.73
C LEU A 434 -18.18 -29.51 0.91
N LEU A 435 -19.12 -28.96 0.15
CA LEU A 435 -19.89 -29.76 -0.80
C LEU A 435 -19.04 -30.12 -2.02
N ASP A 436 -19.37 -31.24 -2.66
CA ASP A 436 -18.85 -31.56 -3.98
C ASP A 436 -19.20 -30.41 -4.97
N PRO A 437 -18.30 -30.03 -5.89
CA PRO A 437 -18.57 -28.94 -6.82
C PRO A 437 -19.87 -29.11 -7.61
N ASP A 438 -20.23 -30.33 -8.00
CA ASP A 438 -21.42 -30.56 -8.81
C ASP A 438 -22.70 -30.38 -7.97
N GLU A 439 -22.68 -30.79 -6.71
CA GLU A 439 -23.76 -30.54 -5.74
C GLU A 439 -23.89 -29.05 -5.43
N TYR A 440 -22.76 -28.36 -5.28
CA TYR A 440 -22.73 -26.93 -5.02
C TYR A 440 -23.37 -26.13 -6.15
N TYR A 441 -22.95 -26.35 -7.40
CA TYR A 441 -23.53 -25.65 -8.55
C TYR A 441 -24.99 -26.05 -8.81
N ALA A 442 -25.36 -27.30 -8.53
CA ALA A 442 -26.75 -27.73 -8.59
C ALA A 442 -27.62 -26.97 -7.57
N LEU A 443 -27.16 -26.86 -6.31
CA LEU A 443 -27.85 -26.11 -5.27
C LEU A 443 -28.00 -24.64 -5.64
N LEU A 444 -26.93 -23.98 -6.11
CA LEU A 444 -27.00 -22.60 -6.57
C LEU A 444 -27.97 -22.41 -7.73
N SER A 445 -28.15 -23.41 -8.60
CA SER A 445 -29.06 -23.35 -9.76
C SER A 445 -30.53 -23.53 -9.37
N VAL A 446 -30.83 -24.33 -8.34
CA VAL A 446 -32.21 -24.59 -7.88
C VAL A 446 -32.70 -23.54 -6.88
N ALA A 447 -31.81 -22.96 -6.07
CA ALA A 447 -32.17 -21.99 -5.05
C ALA A 447 -32.94 -20.78 -5.62
N ASN A 448 -34.03 -20.40 -4.96
CA ASN A 448 -34.85 -19.25 -5.35
C ASN A 448 -34.25 -17.92 -4.88
N ILE A 449 -33.51 -17.96 -3.77
CA ILE A 449 -32.84 -16.80 -3.20
C ILE A 449 -31.42 -17.20 -2.79
N ALA A 450 -30.41 -16.41 -3.17
CA ALA A 450 -29.11 -16.43 -2.49
C ALA A 450 -29.02 -15.27 -1.51
N CYS A 451 -28.51 -15.54 -0.32
CA CYS A 451 -28.49 -14.57 0.77
C CYS A 451 -27.08 -14.43 1.36
N VAL A 452 -26.50 -13.24 1.23
CA VAL A 452 -25.21 -12.83 1.81
C VAL A 452 -25.49 -11.82 2.92
N SER A 453 -25.13 -12.16 4.16
CA SER A 453 -25.44 -11.38 5.37
C SER A 453 -24.19 -10.87 6.08
N SER A 454 -23.10 -10.69 5.34
CA SER A 454 -21.81 -10.28 5.89
C SER A 454 -21.90 -8.96 6.64
N VAL A 455 -21.33 -8.92 7.84
CA VAL A 455 -21.17 -7.67 8.62
C VAL A 455 -20.24 -6.71 7.89
N ARG A 456 -19.11 -7.22 7.40
CA ARG A 456 -18.20 -6.54 6.47
C ARG A 456 -17.54 -7.62 5.64
N ASP A 457 -17.57 -7.45 4.33
CA ASP A 457 -16.91 -8.35 3.37
C ASP A 457 -16.48 -7.52 2.15
N SER A 458 -15.46 -7.99 1.45
CA SER A 458 -15.03 -7.40 0.19
C SER A 458 -15.88 -7.98 -0.95
N MET A 459 -15.27 -8.71 -1.88
CA MET A 459 -15.96 -9.40 -2.96
C MET A 459 -16.43 -10.80 -2.53
N ASN A 460 -17.74 -10.99 -2.54
CA ASN A 460 -18.40 -12.26 -2.26
C ASN A 460 -18.57 -13.05 -3.57
N THR A 461 -17.72 -14.03 -3.77
CA THR A 461 -17.74 -14.85 -4.99
C THR A 461 -18.98 -15.72 -5.11
N MET A 462 -19.61 -16.14 -4.01
CA MET A 462 -20.85 -16.93 -4.08
C MET A 462 -21.98 -16.15 -4.74
N ALA A 463 -22.10 -14.85 -4.46
CA ALA A 463 -23.09 -14.00 -5.10
C ALA A 463 -22.93 -13.98 -6.63
N LEU A 464 -21.69 -13.90 -7.12
CA LEU A 464 -21.38 -13.94 -8.54
C LEU A 464 -21.64 -15.33 -9.13
N GLU A 465 -21.22 -16.40 -8.43
CA GLU A 465 -21.46 -17.80 -8.85
C GLU A 465 -22.96 -18.10 -8.91
N TYR A 466 -23.74 -17.59 -7.97
CA TYR A 466 -25.19 -17.71 -7.96
C TYR A 466 -25.81 -17.08 -9.21
N VAL A 467 -25.49 -15.82 -9.50
CA VAL A 467 -25.99 -15.15 -10.72
C VAL A 467 -25.60 -15.93 -11.98
N ALA A 468 -24.37 -16.46 -12.04
CA ALA A 468 -23.91 -17.28 -13.16
C ALA A 468 -24.70 -18.59 -13.34
N CYS A 469 -25.19 -19.18 -12.25
CA CYS A 469 -25.99 -20.42 -12.26
C CYS A 469 -27.49 -20.21 -12.52
N GLN A 470 -27.98 -18.96 -12.48
CA GLN A 470 -29.40 -18.64 -12.41
C GLN A 470 -30.08 -18.35 -13.76
N GLN A 471 -29.46 -18.63 -14.91
CA GLN A 471 -30.05 -18.30 -16.22
C GLN A 471 -31.46 -18.87 -16.47
N LYS A 472 -31.75 -20.06 -15.91
CA LYS A 472 -33.06 -20.71 -16.08
C LYS A 472 -34.09 -20.26 -15.05
N ASN A 473 -33.69 -20.20 -13.78
CA ASN A 473 -34.61 -19.94 -12.65
C ASN A 473 -34.77 -18.43 -12.35
N LYS A 474 -33.75 -17.64 -12.69
CA LYS A 474 -33.68 -16.17 -12.53
C LYS A 474 -33.86 -15.72 -11.08
N GLY A 475 -33.43 -16.51 -10.10
CA GLY A 475 -33.65 -16.27 -8.68
C GLY A 475 -33.10 -14.94 -8.15
N SER A 476 -33.60 -14.55 -6.98
CA SER A 476 -33.30 -13.24 -6.38
C SER A 476 -31.99 -13.29 -5.58
N LEU A 477 -31.23 -12.20 -5.62
CA LEU A 477 -30.01 -12.04 -4.83
C LEU A 477 -30.22 -11.00 -3.74
N ILE A 478 -29.97 -11.40 -2.49
CA ILE A 478 -29.94 -10.51 -1.33
C ILE A 478 -28.49 -10.37 -0.85
N LEU A 479 -28.02 -9.14 -0.77
CA LEU A 479 -26.68 -8.78 -0.30
C LEU A 479 -26.76 -7.88 0.92
N SER A 480 -25.83 -8.07 1.85
CA SER A 480 -25.56 -7.07 2.86
C SER A 480 -25.09 -5.78 2.21
N GLU A 481 -25.63 -4.64 2.64
CA GLU A 481 -25.16 -3.31 2.22
C GLU A 481 -23.68 -3.06 2.58
N PHE A 482 -23.11 -3.90 3.46
CA PHE A 482 -21.72 -3.82 3.90
C PHE A 482 -20.75 -4.74 3.15
N SER A 483 -21.21 -5.45 2.11
CA SER A 483 -20.35 -6.19 1.19
C SER A 483 -19.86 -5.28 0.06
N GLY A 484 -18.57 -5.33 -0.29
CA GLY A 484 -18.05 -4.68 -1.50
C GLY A 484 -18.75 -5.14 -2.79
N THR A 485 -19.34 -6.33 -2.79
CA THR A 485 -20.18 -6.85 -3.90
C THR A 485 -21.43 -5.99 -4.14
N ALA A 486 -21.95 -5.30 -3.12
CA ALA A 486 -23.10 -4.41 -3.25
C ALA A 486 -22.79 -3.20 -4.15
N GLU A 487 -21.54 -2.75 -4.21
CA GLU A 487 -21.09 -1.69 -5.13
C GLU A 487 -21.05 -2.17 -6.59
N LEU A 488 -20.87 -3.48 -6.82
CA LEU A 488 -20.83 -4.09 -8.14
C LEU A 488 -22.23 -4.51 -8.65
N LEU A 489 -23.00 -5.20 -7.80
CA LEU A 489 -24.28 -5.81 -8.16
C LEU A 489 -25.48 -4.93 -7.78
N LEU A 490 -25.59 -3.76 -8.41
CA LEU A 490 -26.58 -2.71 -8.10
C LEU A 490 -28.05 -3.15 -8.21
N SER A 491 -28.33 -4.26 -8.88
CA SER A 491 -29.70 -4.79 -9.02
C SER A 491 -30.10 -5.83 -7.97
N ALA A 492 -29.19 -6.16 -7.04
CA ALA A 492 -29.48 -7.00 -5.88
C ALA A 492 -30.29 -6.23 -4.83
N TYR A 493 -30.98 -6.96 -3.94
CA TYR A 493 -31.60 -6.35 -2.77
C TYR A 493 -30.57 -6.16 -1.68
N LEU A 494 -30.46 -4.92 -1.19
CA LEU A 494 -29.57 -4.59 -0.09
C LEU A 494 -30.32 -4.70 1.24
N VAL A 495 -29.67 -5.32 2.21
CA VAL A 495 -30.19 -5.46 3.58
C VAL A 495 -29.14 -5.01 4.59
N ASN A 496 -29.60 -4.44 5.68
CA ASN A 496 -28.78 -4.28 6.87
C ASN A 496 -28.88 -5.57 7.71
N PRO A 497 -27.79 -6.33 7.93
CA PRO A 497 -27.82 -7.58 8.67
C PRO A 497 -28.24 -7.43 10.15
N TYR A 498 -28.25 -6.22 10.71
CA TYR A 498 -28.69 -5.96 12.08
C TYR A 498 -30.19 -5.69 12.19
N ASP A 499 -30.85 -5.30 11.10
CA ASP A 499 -32.29 -5.04 11.05
C ASP A 499 -33.03 -6.31 10.62
N TYR A 500 -33.26 -7.22 11.58
CA TYR A 500 -33.86 -8.53 11.29
C TYR A 500 -35.29 -8.43 10.75
N SER A 501 -36.09 -7.48 11.23
CA SER A 501 -37.47 -7.29 10.77
C SER A 501 -37.51 -6.87 9.31
N ARG A 502 -36.74 -5.85 8.91
CA ARG A 502 -36.68 -5.40 7.51
C ARG A 502 -35.99 -6.42 6.61
N PHE A 503 -35.00 -7.15 7.13
CA PHE A 503 -34.38 -8.25 6.41
C PHE A 503 -35.41 -9.35 6.13
N ALA A 504 -36.22 -9.75 7.12
CA ALA A 504 -37.32 -10.69 6.94
C ALA A 504 -38.36 -10.20 5.93
N GLU A 505 -38.74 -8.92 5.97
CA GLU A 505 -39.62 -8.30 4.97
C GLU A 505 -39.03 -8.37 3.56
N THR A 506 -37.74 -8.12 3.41
CA THR A 506 -37.03 -8.20 2.12
C THR A 506 -37.01 -9.64 1.59
N ILE A 507 -36.80 -10.63 2.47
CA ILE A 507 -36.89 -12.05 2.11
C ILE A 507 -38.32 -12.37 1.66
N ASN A 508 -39.34 -11.96 2.43
CA ASN A 508 -40.74 -12.16 2.08
C ASN A 508 -41.08 -11.52 0.72
N TYR A 509 -40.62 -10.29 0.47
CA TYR A 509 -40.81 -9.63 -0.81
C TYR A 509 -40.14 -10.40 -1.96
N CYS A 510 -38.91 -10.86 -1.78
CA CYS A 510 -38.20 -11.67 -2.76
C CYS A 510 -38.92 -13.00 -3.06
N LEU A 511 -39.52 -13.63 -2.05
CA LEU A 511 -40.27 -14.88 -2.22
C LEU A 511 -41.61 -14.69 -2.94
N ASN A 512 -42.26 -13.52 -2.79
CA ASN A 512 -43.52 -13.19 -3.48
C ASN A 512 -43.32 -12.48 -4.83
N MET A 513 -42.07 -12.25 -5.25
CA MET A 513 -41.77 -11.46 -6.44
C MET A 513 -42.33 -12.11 -7.71
N THR A 514 -42.97 -11.29 -8.55
CA THR A 514 -43.49 -11.75 -9.85
C THR A 514 -42.34 -12.17 -10.78
N GLU A 515 -42.61 -13.14 -11.65
CA GLU A 515 -41.62 -13.62 -12.63
C GLU A 515 -41.10 -12.50 -13.55
N LYS A 516 -41.98 -11.56 -13.93
CA LYS A 516 -41.62 -10.40 -14.76
C LYS A 516 -40.65 -9.46 -14.07
N GLU A 517 -40.88 -9.13 -12.79
CA GLU A 517 -39.94 -8.29 -12.04
C GLU A 517 -38.62 -9.00 -11.83
N ARG A 518 -38.68 -10.29 -11.47
CA ARG A 518 -37.53 -11.14 -11.27
C ARG A 518 -36.66 -11.22 -12.53
N GLU A 519 -37.27 -11.39 -13.69
CA GLU A 519 -36.58 -11.41 -14.99
C GLU A 519 -35.85 -10.10 -15.29
N ARG A 520 -36.54 -8.97 -15.06
CA ARG A 520 -35.96 -7.64 -15.29
C ARG A 520 -34.71 -7.43 -14.43
N ARG A 521 -34.77 -7.81 -13.15
CA ARG A 521 -33.64 -7.67 -12.22
C ARG A 521 -32.52 -8.63 -12.55
N PHE A 522 -32.84 -9.89 -12.81
CA PHE A 522 -31.85 -10.90 -13.19
C PHE A 522 -31.10 -10.50 -14.47
N SER A 523 -31.79 -9.97 -15.48
CA SER A 523 -31.15 -9.50 -16.72
C SER A 523 -30.08 -8.44 -16.48
N SER A 524 -30.29 -7.56 -15.49
CA SER A 524 -29.31 -6.55 -15.07
C SER A 524 -28.17 -7.17 -14.27
N LEU A 525 -28.49 -8.02 -13.29
CA LEU A 525 -27.49 -8.77 -12.48
C LEU A 525 -26.56 -9.60 -13.36
N TRP A 526 -27.11 -10.31 -14.33
CA TRP A 526 -26.35 -11.12 -15.28
C TRP A 526 -25.31 -10.26 -16.01
N LYS A 527 -25.72 -9.13 -16.59
CA LYS A 527 -24.81 -8.22 -17.28
C LYS A 527 -23.69 -7.72 -16.35
N GLN A 528 -24.01 -7.40 -15.10
CA GLN A 528 -23.03 -6.91 -14.12
C GLN A 528 -22.04 -8.03 -13.73
N ALA A 529 -22.54 -9.20 -13.33
CA ALA A 529 -21.73 -10.31 -12.85
C ALA A 529 -20.86 -10.97 -13.94
N THR A 530 -21.30 -10.95 -15.21
CA THR A 530 -20.57 -11.57 -16.32
C THR A 530 -19.81 -10.58 -17.20
N SER A 531 -19.80 -9.29 -16.85
CA SER A 531 -19.10 -8.25 -17.63
C SER A 531 -17.58 -8.45 -17.67
N GLN A 532 -17.02 -9.04 -16.62
CA GLN A 532 -15.60 -9.28 -16.45
C GLN A 532 -15.40 -10.64 -15.78
N SER A 533 -14.46 -11.43 -16.30
CA SER A 533 -14.00 -12.68 -15.68
C SER A 533 -12.76 -12.46 -14.80
N SER A 534 -12.43 -13.43 -13.94
CA SER A 534 -11.18 -13.45 -13.14
C SER A 534 -9.92 -13.28 -14.00
N GLN A 535 -9.90 -13.88 -15.19
CA GLN A 535 -8.79 -13.79 -16.13
C GLN A 535 -8.68 -12.38 -16.74
N GLN A 536 -9.81 -11.84 -17.21
CA GLN A 536 -9.83 -10.46 -17.75
C GLN A 536 -9.44 -9.43 -16.68
N TRP A 537 -9.83 -9.65 -15.41
CA TRP A 537 -9.46 -8.80 -14.29
C TRP A 537 -7.94 -8.73 -14.12
N ILE A 538 -7.24 -9.86 -14.00
CA ILE A 538 -5.79 -9.84 -13.75
C ILE A 538 -5.00 -9.30 -14.94
N TYR A 539 -5.48 -9.55 -16.17
CA TYR A 539 -4.89 -9.00 -17.39
C TYR A 539 -5.02 -7.47 -17.41
N LYS A 540 -6.21 -6.94 -17.08
CA LYS A 540 -6.42 -5.50 -16.94
C LYS A 540 -5.58 -4.90 -15.81
N LEU A 541 -5.48 -5.58 -14.67
CA LEU A 541 -4.67 -5.14 -13.53
C LEU A 541 -3.19 -5.01 -13.94
N ILE A 542 -2.63 -6.03 -14.58
CA ILE A 542 -1.24 -6.04 -15.05
C ILE A 542 -1.02 -4.93 -16.08
N ASN A 543 -1.88 -4.82 -17.09
CA ASN A 543 -1.74 -3.80 -18.13
C ASN A 543 -1.87 -2.38 -17.58
N ARG A 544 -2.83 -2.14 -16.68
CA ARG A 544 -3.00 -0.84 -16.02
C ARG A 544 -1.79 -0.54 -15.15
N ALA A 545 -1.37 -1.48 -14.31
CA ALA A 545 -0.20 -1.28 -13.46
C ALA A 545 1.06 -1.03 -14.29
N ALA A 546 1.25 -1.73 -15.39
CA ALA A 546 2.39 -1.54 -16.26
C ALA A 546 2.41 -0.18 -16.96
N TYR A 547 1.23 0.31 -17.36
CA TYR A 547 1.08 1.68 -17.85
C TYR A 547 1.45 2.69 -16.76
N GLU A 548 0.94 2.53 -15.54
CA GLU A 548 1.21 3.44 -14.42
C GLU A 548 2.68 3.45 -14.00
N VAL A 549 3.33 2.28 -13.94
CA VAL A 549 4.76 2.21 -13.64
C VAL A 549 5.58 2.94 -14.72
N LYS A 550 5.27 2.70 -16.00
CA LYS A 550 5.92 3.43 -17.11
C LYS A 550 5.62 4.93 -17.07
N ALA A 551 4.42 5.31 -16.69
CA ALA A 551 4.05 6.73 -16.55
C ALA A 551 4.91 7.39 -15.46
N LEU A 552 5.05 6.75 -14.30
CA LEU A 552 5.93 7.20 -13.20
C LEU A 552 7.40 7.31 -13.65
N GLU A 553 7.88 6.40 -14.49
CA GLU A 553 9.25 6.46 -15.06
C GLU A 553 9.40 7.56 -16.13
N SER A 554 8.33 7.85 -16.88
CA SER A 554 8.35 8.79 -18.01
C SER A 554 8.17 10.26 -17.63
N HIS A 555 7.54 10.53 -16.49
CA HIS A 555 7.53 11.89 -15.95
C HIS A 555 8.97 12.35 -15.79
N MET A 556 9.27 13.59 -16.17
CA MET A 556 10.63 14.14 -16.11
C MET A 556 11.21 13.87 -14.73
N THR A 557 12.08 12.87 -14.64
CA THR A 557 12.70 12.48 -13.39
C THR A 557 13.99 13.24 -13.29
N THR A 558 14.05 14.17 -12.35
CA THR A 558 15.30 14.81 -11.97
C THR A 558 16.26 13.67 -11.52
N PRO A 559 17.43 13.50 -12.15
CA PRO A 559 18.27 12.32 -11.93
C PRO A 559 18.78 12.23 -10.48
N LEU A 560 18.94 11.00 -9.97
CA LEU A 560 19.46 10.79 -8.61
C LEU A 560 20.91 11.28 -8.49
N LEU A 561 21.20 12.09 -7.47
CA LEU A 561 22.57 12.48 -7.17
C LEU A 561 23.33 11.31 -6.54
N THR A 562 24.43 10.90 -7.17
CA THR A 562 25.34 9.90 -6.59
C THR A 562 26.66 10.52 -6.18
N TYR A 563 27.24 10.03 -5.07
CA TYR A 563 28.50 10.51 -4.53
C TYR A 563 29.64 10.54 -5.59
N ASN A 564 29.64 9.56 -6.50
CA ASN A 564 30.65 9.44 -7.55
C ASN A 564 30.66 10.60 -8.56
N ILE A 565 29.49 11.20 -8.81
CA ILE A 565 29.35 12.35 -9.71
C ILE A 565 29.96 13.60 -9.05
N LEU A 566 29.73 13.74 -7.74
CA LEU A 566 30.07 14.94 -6.98
C LEU A 566 31.54 14.97 -6.52
N ILE A 567 32.13 13.81 -6.18
CA ILE A 567 33.44 13.74 -5.51
C ILE A 567 34.60 14.27 -6.35
N LYS A 568 34.58 14.07 -7.67
CA LYS A 568 35.67 14.52 -8.56
C LYS A 568 35.69 16.06 -8.68
N PRO A 569 34.58 16.73 -9.08
CA PRO A 569 34.51 18.19 -9.05
C PRO A 569 34.79 18.77 -7.67
N TYR A 570 34.21 18.19 -6.62
CA TYR A 570 34.45 18.63 -5.24
C TYR A 570 35.95 18.62 -4.91
N ARG A 571 36.66 17.50 -5.09
CA ARG A 571 38.09 17.41 -4.75
C ARG A 571 38.98 18.40 -5.53
N ASN A 572 38.67 18.65 -6.79
CA ASN A 572 39.44 19.54 -7.65
C ASN A 572 39.19 21.03 -7.37
N ALA A 573 38.01 21.36 -6.84
CA ALA A 573 37.61 22.74 -6.54
C ALA A 573 38.42 23.33 -5.39
N LYS A 574 38.87 24.56 -5.59
CA LYS A 574 39.63 25.37 -4.61
C LYS A 574 38.72 26.19 -3.71
N ARG A 575 37.54 26.59 -4.18
CA ARG A 575 36.55 27.39 -3.45
C ARG A 575 35.13 26.87 -3.71
N ARG A 576 34.58 26.18 -2.71
CA ARG A 576 33.33 25.44 -2.80
C ARG A 576 32.26 26.14 -1.98
N LEU A 577 31.15 26.52 -2.61
CA LEU A 577 30.01 27.13 -1.95
C LEU A 577 28.92 26.08 -1.72
N PHE A 578 28.44 25.97 -0.49
CA PHE A 578 27.29 25.17 -0.11
C PHE A 578 26.15 26.09 0.34
N LEU A 579 24.99 25.95 -0.27
CA LEU A 579 23.76 26.68 0.04
C LEU A 579 22.69 25.65 0.37
N LEU A 580 22.37 25.50 1.65
CA LEU A 580 21.51 24.43 2.13
C LEU A 580 20.28 25.05 2.77
N ASP A 581 19.11 24.73 2.24
CA ASP A 581 17.89 24.95 3.00
C ASP A 581 17.88 24.08 4.28
N TYR A 582 17.11 24.50 5.28
CA TYR A 582 17.01 23.80 6.55
C TYR A 582 15.82 22.84 6.64
N ASP A 583 14.60 23.37 6.52
CA ASP A 583 13.35 22.67 6.84
C ASP A 583 12.88 21.83 5.66
N GLY A 584 12.85 20.50 5.79
CA GLY A 584 12.52 19.61 4.67
C GLY A 584 13.73 19.23 3.82
N THR A 585 14.87 19.93 4.00
CA THR A 585 16.13 19.68 3.30
C THR A 585 17.19 19.00 4.18
N LEU A 586 17.60 19.62 5.29
CA LEU A 586 18.59 19.05 6.23
C LEU A 586 17.95 18.19 7.32
N ILE A 587 16.71 18.51 7.66
CA ILE A 587 15.87 17.76 8.59
C ILE A 587 14.53 17.45 7.95
N GLU A 588 13.86 16.39 8.38
CA GLU A 588 12.47 16.16 7.99
C GLU A 588 11.59 17.28 8.55
N SER A 589 10.66 17.81 7.74
CA SER A 589 9.74 18.85 8.19
C SER A 589 8.94 18.34 9.39
N ALA A 590 9.18 18.92 10.56
CA ALA A 590 8.53 18.49 11.78
C ALA A 590 7.09 19.03 11.85
N ARG A 591 6.20 18.25 12.48
CA ARG A 591 4.83 18.69 12.71
C ARG A 591 4.72 19.91 13.61
N ASN A 592 5.68 20.17 14.50
CA ASN A 592 5.75 21.41 15.26
C ASN A 592 7.09 22.09 14.98
N SER A 593 7.07 23.42 14.88
CA SER A 593 8.29 24.21 14.71
C SER A 593 9.32 23.94 15.81
N ILE A 594 8.88 23.73 17.04
CA ILE A 594 9.77 23.44 18.19
C ILE A 594 10.46 22.08 18.08
N ASP A 595 9.83 21.08 17.46
CA ASP A 595 10.36 19.71 17.36
C ASP A 595 11.39 19.54 16.23
N ALA A 596 11.56 20.57 15.39
CA ALA A 596 12.44 20.58 14.22
C ALA A 596 13.92 20.80 14.60
N VAL A 597 14.42 20.02 15.56
CA VAL A 597 15.75 20.17 16.14
C VAL A 597 16.77 19.36 15.33
N PRO A 598 17.97 19.91 15.03
CA PRO A 598 18.99 19.16 14.30
C PRO A 598 19.61 18.08 15.19
N THR A 599 19.96 16.93 14.59
CA THR A 599 20.63 15.86 15.34
C THR A 599 22.11 16.17 15.58
N ASP A 600 22.69 15.64 16.67
CA ASP A 600 24.13 15.76 16.96
C ASP A 600 25.03 15.24 15.81
N ARG A 601 24.54 14.25 15.06
CA ARG A 601 25.26 13.73 13.89
C ARG A 601 25.27 14.75 12.75
N LEU A 602 24.16 15.44 12.51
CA LEU A 602 24.05 16.50 11.52
C LEU A 602 24.94 17.69 11.91
N LEU A 603 24.84 18.19 13.15
CA LEU A 603 25.66 19.31 13.64
C LEU A 603 27.15 19.04 13.51
N ARG A 604 27.62 17.84 13.91
CA ARG A 604 29.02 17.43 13.72
C ARG A 604 29.43 17.37 12.25
N THR A 605 28.52 16.94 11.38
CA THR A 605 28.76 16.87 9.94
C THR A 605 28.90 18.27 9.35
N LEU A 606 27.98 19.18 9.67
CA LEU A 606 28.04 20.58 9.23
C LEU A 606 29.30 21.28 9.75
N LYS A 607 29.65 21.09 11.03
CA LYS A 607 30.88 21.64 11.61
C LYS A 607 32.12 21.12 10.89
N ARG A 608 32.19 19.82 10.61
CA ARG A 608 33.31 19.22 9.86
C ARG A 608 33.38 19.76 8.43
N LEU A 609 32.24 19.89 7.76
CA LEU A 609 32.17 20.43 6.40
C LEU A 609 32.63 21.89 6.37
N ALA A 610 32.18 22.72 7.31
CA ALA A 610 32.53 24.14 7.41
C ALA A 610 33.99 24.37 7.89
N SER A 611 34.61 23.38 8.54
CA SER A 611 36.00 23.48 9.00
C SER A 611 37.06 23.37 7.88
N ASP A 612 36.71 22.84 6.70
CA ASP A 612 37.60 22.91 5.52
C ASP A 612 37.55 24.35 4.99
N SER A 613 38.69 25.05 5.02
CA SER A 613 38.79 26.46 4.62
C SER A 613 38.47 26.71 3.15
N ARG A 614 38.40 25.66 2.32
CA ARG A 614 37.94 25.74 0.93
C ARG A 614 36.42 25.77 0.82
N ASN A 615 35.71 25.35 1.86
CA ASN A 615 34.25 25.31 1.90
C ASN A 615 33.70 26.60 2.51
N ILE A 616 32.72 27.19 1.84
CA ILE A 616 31.91 28.30 2.32
C ILE A 616 30.51 27.73 2.46
N VAL A 617 30.04 27.52 3.69
CA VAL A 617 28.78 26.80 3.94
C VAL A 617 27.76 27.77 4.53
N TRP A 618 26.59 27.81 3.89
CA TRP A 618 25.46 28.63 4.32
C TRP A 618 24.23 27.77 4.55
N ILE A 619 23.56 28.02 5.68
CA ILE A 619 22.22 27.51 5.96
C ILE A 619 21.22 28.64 5.73
N LEU A 620 20.29 28.44 4.79
CA LEU A 620 19.20 29.36 4.50
C LEU A 620 17.93 28.81 5.11
N SER A 621 17.26 29.59 5.94
CA SER A 621 16.08 29.10 6.64
C SER A 621 15.03 30.19 6.82
N GLY A 622 13.75 29.79 6.79
CA GLY A 622 12.63 30.61 7.22
C GLY A 622 12.51 30.72 8.75
N ARG A 623 13.37 30.06 9.52
CA ARG A 623 13.37 30.08 10.99
C ARG A 623 13.85 31.41 11.55
N SER A 624 13.47 31.68 12.80
CA SER A 624 13.87 32.90 13.49
C SER A 624 15.37 32.94 13.76
N GLN A 625 15.92 34.15 13.85
CA GLN A 625 17.33 34.37 14.21
C GLN A 625 17.70 33.68 15.53
N LYS A 626 16.81 33.75 16.53
CA LYS A 626 17.02 33.14 17.85
C LYS A 626 17.21 31.63 17.75
N PHE A 627 16.38 30.95 16.96
CA PHE A 627 16.47 29.51 16.75
C PHE A 627 17.80 29.12 16.07
N MET A 628 18.18 29.87 15.03
CA MET A 628 19.42 29.61 14.29
C MET A 628 20.65 29.81 15.19
N GLU A 629 20.65 30.83 16.04
CA GLU A 629 21.75 31.07 16.99
C GLU A 629 21.81 30.00 18.09
N GLU A 630 20.67 29.56 18.62
CA GLU A 630 20.60 28.55 19.68
C GLU A 630 21.17 27.18 19.23
N TRP A 631 20.87 26.75 18.00
CA TRP A 631 21.24 25.41 17.53
C TRP A 631 22.50 25.36 16.67
N MET A 632 22.83 26.46 15.97
CA MET A 632 23.94 26.50 15.01
C MET A 632 24.89 27.69 15.26
N GLY A 633 24.62 28.54 16.24
CA GLY A 633 25.45 29.70 16.57
C GLY A 633 26.88 29.32 16.97
N ASP A 634 27.05 28.20 17.67
CA ASP A 634 28.33 27.67 18.14
C ASP A 634 29.30 27.25 17.01
N ILE A 635 28.81 27.12 15.77
CA ILE A 635 29.63 26.83 14.60
C ILE A 635 29.91 28.16 13.90
N SER A 636 31.01 28.82 14.28
CA SER A 636 31.35 30.16 13.78
C SER A 636 31.66 30.18 12.28
N GLU A 637 32.10 29.05 11.72
CA GLU A 637 32.40 28.88 10.30
C GLU A 637 31.14 28.80 9.42
N LEU A 638 29.96 28.60 10.00
CA LEU A 638 28.69 28.56 9.26
C LEU A 638 28.13 29.97 9.02
N GLY A 639 27.80 30.23 7.76
CA GLY A 639 26.92 31.33 7.37
C GLY A 639 25.47 30.97 7.66
N LEU A 640 24.73 31.85 8.33
CA LEU A 640 23.33 31.63 8.68
C LEU A 640 22.47 32.74 8.08
N SER A 641 21.34 32.36 7.49
CA SER A 641 20.30 33.28 7.04
C SER A 641 18.98 32.89 7.68
N SER A 642 18.32 33.84 8.34
CA SER A 642 17.04 33.63 9.02
C SER A 642 15.90 34.39 8.33
N GLU A 643 14.66 33.95 8.59
CA GLU A 643 13.41 34.53 8.08
C GLU A 643 13.48 34.91 6.59
N HIS A 644 13.90 33.96 5.74
CA HIS A 644 13.97 34.16 4.29
C HIS A 644 14.82 35.39 3.87
N GLY A 645 15.85 35.72 4.66
CA GLY A 645 16.85 36.73 4.31
C GLY A 645 16.78 38.02 5.11
N SER A 646 15.89 38.10 6.10
CA SER A 646 15.73 39.32 6.89
C SER A 646 16.98 39.66 7.71
N ALA A 647 17.69 38.64 8.20
CA ALA A 647 18.96 38.79 8.87
C ALA A 647 19.95 37.70 8.43
N ILE A 648 21.21 38.09 8.27
CA ILE A 648 22.30 37.19 7.89
C ILE A 648 23.47 37.32 8.86
N ARG A 649 24.06 36.18 9.23
CA ARG A 649 25.33 36.08 9.96
C ARG A 649 26.35 35.43 9.04
N PRO A 650 27.25 36.19 8.41
CA PRO A 650 28.29 35.61 7.56
C PRO A 650 29.25 34.70 8.34
N PRO A 651 29.91 33.73 7.67
CA PRO A 651 30.96 32.93 8.27
C PRO A 651 31.99 33.82 8.99
N LEU A 652 32.35 33.45 10.21
CA LEU A 652 33.37 34.11 11.05
C LEU A 652 33.07 35.59 11.41
N ALA A 653 31.91 36.14 11.05
CA ALA A 653 31.58 37.53 11.36
C ALA A 653 31.24 37.76 12.85
N GLY A 654 30.74 36.72 13.54
CA GLY A 654 30.36 36.77 14.95
C GLY A 654 29.10 37.60 15.26
N SER A 655 28.62 38.42 14.33
CA SER A 655 27.42 39.26 14.50
C SER A 655 26.46 39.14 13.31
N TRP A 656 25.17 39.31 13.62
CA TRP A 656 24.10 39.34 12.62
C TRP A 656 23.99 40.74 12.00
N SER A 657 23.70 40.78 10.70
CA SER A 657 23.40 42.00 9.95
C SER A 657 21.96 41.94 9.44
N SER A 658 21.17 42.95 9.80
CA SER A 658 19.79 43.11 9.32
C SER A 658 19.81 43.62 7.88
N CYS A 659 18.99 43.02 7.03
CA CYS A 659 18.85 43.43 5.63
C CYS A 659 17.55 44.20 5.38
N ALA A 660 16.78 44.47 6.45
CA ALA A 660 15.35 44.71 6.41
C ALA A 660 14.92 45.91 7.28
N GLU A 661 15.82 46.82 7.65
CA GLU A 661 15.51 47.84 8.67
C GLU A 661 14.48 48.89 8.22
N ASN A 662 14.34 49.13 6.91
CA ASN A 662 13.54 50.23 6.35
C ASN A 662 12.21 49.79 5.72
N LEU A 663 11.63 48.66 6.14
CA LEU A 663 10.40 48.14 5.52
C LEU A 663 9.16 48.60 6.25
N ASP A 664 8.13 48.87 5.46
CA ASP A 664 6.77 49.02 5.98
C ASP A 664 6.26 47.65 6.45
N LEU A 665 5.99 47.53 7.75
CA LEU A 665 5.42 46.35 8.39
C LEU A 665 3.97 46.58 8.85
N SER A 666 3.34 47.70 8.45
CA SER A 666 1.96 48.05 8.86
C SER A 666 0.92 46.99 8.47
N TRP A 667 1.15 46.28 7.36
CA TRP A 667 0.33 45.16 6.90
C TRP A 667 0.25 44.01 7.91
N LYS A 668 1.26 43.82 8.78
CA LYS A 668 1.26 42.72 9.77
C LYS A 668 0.13 42.83 10.76
N ASP A 669 -0.27 44.04 11.16
CA ASP A 669 -1.37 44.23 12.09
C ASP A 669 -2.69 43.79 11.46
N THR A 670 -2.92 44.18 10.21
CA THR A 670 -4.07 43.74 9.42
C THR A 670 -4.10 42.22 9.23
N VAL A 671 -2.95 41.61 8.91
CA VAL A 671 -2.85 40.14 8.74
C VAL A 671 -3.02 39.41 10.07
N ARG A 672 -2.53 39.95 11.19
CA ARG A 672 -2.67 39.33 12.52
C ARG A 672 -4.13 39.22 12.92
N ASP A 673 -4.89 40.31 12.80
CA ASP A 673 -6.32 40.33 13.11
C ASP A 673 -7.10 39.37 12.19
N PHE A 674 -6.69 39.31 10.92
CA PHE A 674 -7.27 38.41 9.94
C PHE A 674 -6.98 36.93 10.26
N PHE A 675 -5.73 36.58 10.58
CA PHE A 675 -5.38 35.22 11.00
C PHE A 675 -6.04 34.84 12.33
N GLN A 676 -6.24 35.78 13.25
CA GLN A 676 -6.90 35.53 14.53
C GLN A 676 -8.33 35.01 14.33
N TYR A 677 -9.06 35.55 13.35
CA TYR A 677 -10.37 35.05 12.93
C TYR A 677 -10.33 33.56 12.52
N TYR A 678 -9.29 33.13 11.80
CA TYR A 678 -9.13 31.72 11.40
C TYR A 678 -8.65 30.81 12.54
N VAL A 679 -7.83 31.34 13.47
CA VAL A 679 -7.42 30.63 14.69
C VAL A 679 -8.63 30.25 15.53
N GLU A 680 -9.55 31.19 15.75
CA GLU A 680 -10.78 30.96 16.52
C GLU A 680 -11.69 29.91 15.89
N ARG A 681 -11.70 29.84 14.55
CA ARG A 681 -12.51 28.90 13.78
C ARG A 681 -11.86 27.54 13.58
N THR A 682 -10.55 27.44 13.79
CA THR A 682 -9.74 26.25 13.47
C THR A 682 -9.00 25.77 14.72
N PRO A 683 -9.66 24.99 15.59
CA PRO A 683 -9.06 24.48 16.81
C PRO A 683 -7.74 23.75 16.55
N GLY A 684 -6.73 24.05 17.36
CA GLY A 684 -5.37 23.52 17.22
C GLY A 684 -4.48 24.36 16.30
N SER A 685 -5.01 25.31 15.54
CA SER A 685 -4.19 26.27 14.82
C SER A 685 -3.74 27.43 15.72
N TYR A 686 -2.66 28.11 15.35
CA TYR A 686 -2.10 29.24 16.07
C TYR A 686 -1.37 30.19 15.12
N ILE A 687 -1.07 31.41 15.58
CA ILE A 687 -0.26 32.37 14.83
C ILE A 687 1.19 32.27 15.31
N GLU A 688 2.11 32.16 14.38
CA GLU A 688 3.54 32.31 14.60
C GLU A 688 3.99 33.64 14.00
N GLU A 689 4.31 34.60 14.86
CA GLU A 689 4.77 35.92 14.43
C GLU A 689 6.30 36.02 14.51
N LYS A 690 6.93 36.28 13.37
CA LYS A 690 8.37 36.53 13.24
C LYS A 690 8.61 38.04 13.09
N LYS A 691 9.85 38.50 12.97
CA LYS A 691 10.13 39.95 12.90
C LYS A 691 9.50 40.58 11.65
N HIS A 692 9.72 39.98 10.47
CA HIS A 692 9.26 40.53 9.19
C HIS A 692 8.19 39.68 8.50
N SER A 693 7.82 38.53 9.06
CA SER A 693 6.75 37.67 8.53
C SER A 693 5.77 37.28 9.63
N ILE A 694 4.60 36.82 9.20
CA ILE A 694 3.57 36.27 10.08
C ILE A 694 2.98 35.04 9.42
N SER A 695 2.80 33.97 10.19
CA SER A 695 2.29 32.69 9.68
C SER A 695 1.10 32.24 10.48
N TRP A 696 0.07 31.75 9.80
CA TRP A 696 -1.01 30.99 10.43
C TRP A 696 -0.71 29.50 10.30
N CYS A 697 -0.37 28.87 11.42
CA CYS A 697 0.04 27.47 11.50
C CYS A 697 -1.15 26.59 11.89
N TYR A 698 -1.59 25.71 11.00
CA TYR A 698 -2.76 24.83 11.18
C TYR A 698 -2.40 23.33 11.20
N GLN A 699 -1.13 23.02 11.47
CA GLN A 699 -0.58 21.66 11.52
C GLN A 699 -1.23 20.73 12.56
N ASN A 700 -1.71 21.29 13.68
CA ASN A 700 -2.32 20.53 14.79
C ASN A 700 -3.85 20.49 14.67
N ALA A 701 -4.42 21.17 13.68
CA ALA A 701 -5.84 21.12 13.39
C ALA A 701 -6.21 19.86 12.61
N ASN A 702 -7.51 19.57 12.52
CA ASN A 702 -8.02 18.49 11.70
C ASN A 702 -7.62 18.70 10.22
N THR A 703 -6.92 17.73 9.61
CA THR A 703 -6.33 17.86 8.27
C THR A 703 -7.33 18.20 7.16
N THR A 704 -8.55 17.66 7.23
CA THR A 704 -9.58 17.93 6.21
C THR A 704 -10.12 19.34 6.35
N TYR A 705 -10.43 19.73 7.59
CA TYR A 705 -11.00 21.05 7.88
C TYR A 705 -9.97 22.17 7.74
N SER A 706 -8.70 21.93 8.13
CA SER A 706 -7.63 22.92 7.98
C SER A 706 -7.29 23.21 6.52
N LYS A 707 -7.29 22.19 5.64
CA LYS A 707 -7.14 22.40 4.19
C LYS A 707 -8.27 23.24 3.58
N PHE A 708 -9.50 23.03 4.04
CA PHE A 708 -10.63 23.84 3.62
C PHE A 708 -10.46 25.29 4.06
N GLN A 709 -10.17 25.49 5.36
CA GLN A 709 -9.95 26.83 5.92
C GLN A 709 -8.72 27.53 5.34
N SER A 710 -7.66 26.80 4.97
CA SER A 710 -6.46 27.37 4.33
C SER A 710 -6.74 27.94 2.96
N LEU A 711 -7.55 27.25 2.15
CA LEU A 711 -7.96 27.74 0.83
C LEU A 711 -8.86 28.98 0.95
N GLU A 712 -9.79 28.97 1.90
CA GLU A 712 -10.66 30.12 2.16
C GLU A 712 -9.85 31.33 2.68
N CYS A 713 -8.95 31.08 3.64
CA CYS A 713 -8.05 32.09 4.19
C CYS A 713 -7.16 32.70 3.10
N GLN A 714 -6.50 31.88 2.28
CA GLN A 714 -5.67 32.35 1.17
C GLN A 714 -6.45 33.24 0.20
N THR A 715 -7.63 32.78 -0.26
CA THR A 715 -8.44 33.53 -1.22
C THR A 715 -8.85 34.91 -0.70
N ASN A 716 -9.25 34.98 0.56
CA ASN A 716 -9.66 36.25 1.19
C ASN A 716 -8.46 37.16 1.51
N LEU A 717 -7.32 36.57 1.87
CA LEU A 717 -6.06 37.28 2.13
C LEU A 717 -5.51 37.93 0.84
N GLU A 718 -5.60 37.22 -0.29
CA GLU A 718 -5.21 37.73 -1.62
C GLU A 718 -6.02 38.97 -2.02
N ASP A 719 -7.30 39.05 -1.66
CA ASP A 719 -8.11 40.25 -1.93
C ASP A 719 -7.75 41.42 -1.01
N MET A 720 -7.50 41.13 0.27
CA MET A 720 -7.18 42.13 1.28
C MET A 720 -5.80 42.76 1.09
N LEU A 721 -4.80 42.00 0.63
CA LEU A 721 -3.41 42.43 0.57
C LEU A 721 -2.98 43.04 -0.78
N LYS A 722 -3.90 43.26 -1.73
CA LYS A 722 -3.60 43.80 -3.07
C LYS A 722 -2.83 45.13 -3.10
N HIS A 723 -2.91 45.92 -2.03
CA HIS A 723 -2.27 47.23 -1.95
C HIS A 723 -0.91 47.21 -1.24
N TYR A 724 -0.51 46.07 -0.69
CA TYR A 724 0.76 45.90 0.00
C TYR A 724 1.75 45.13 -0.89
N ASP A 725 3.04 45.47 -0.80
CA ASP A 725 4.11 44.75 -1.51
C ASP A 725 4.54 43.49 -0.74
N VAL A 726 3.59 42.58 -0.58
CA VAL A 726 3.73 41.33 0.19
C VAL A 726 3.35 40.13 -0.65
N GLU A 727 3.98 39.00 -0.34
CA GLU A 727 3.70 37.69 -0.91
C GLU A 727 2.92 36.85 0.10
N ILE A 728 1.99 36.05 -0.42
CA ILE A 728 1.30 35.01 0.33
C ILE A 728 1.91 33.68 -0.10
N SER A 729 2.62 33.05 0.83
CA SER A 729 3.34 31.80 0.62
C SER A 729 2.60 30.65 1.29
N PRO A 730 1.70 29.95 0.55
CA PRO A 730 1.03 28.76 1.08
C PRO A 730 2.03 27.62 1.21
N ALA A 731 2.12 27.06 2.41
CA ALA A 731 2.90 25.88 2.70
C ALA A 731 2.00 24.72 3.16
N LYS A 732 2.62 23.54 3.37
CA LYS A 732 1.90 22.30 3.69
C LYS A 732 0.98 22.41 4.92
N SER A 733 1.43 23.12 5.94
CA SER A 733 0.75 23.17 7.25
C SER A 733 0.67 24.58 7.85
N PHE A 734 0.98 25.59 7.05
CA PHE A 734 0.86 27.00 7.42
C PHE A 734 0.67 27.86 6.17
N LEU A 735 0.15 29.07 6.39
CA LEU A 735 0.08 30.14 5.39
C LEU A 735 0.93 31.30 5.90
N GLU A 736 2.04 31.61 5.22
CA GLU A 736 2.96 32.69 5.62
C GLU A 736 2.77 33.92 4.73
N VAL A 737 2.79 35.11 5.35
CA VAL A 737 2.87 36.38 4.65
C VAL A 737 4.20 37.03 4.97
N HIS A 738 4.92 37.45 3.95
CA HIS A 738 6.18 38.18 4.05
C HIS A 738 6.29 39.20 2.91
N PRO A 739 7.15 40.23 3.03
CA PRO A 739 7.41 41.15 1.93
C PRO A 739 7.99 40.42 0.70
N ASN A 740 7.62 40.89 -0.51
CA ASN A 740 8.08 40.28 -1.78
C ASN A 740 9.61 40.27 -1.94
N TYR A 741 10.30 41.25 -1.35
CA TYR A 741 11.77 41.35 -1.44
C TYR A 741 12.51 40.23 -0.65
N LEU A 742 11.85 39.59 0.32
CA LEU A 742 12.38 38.47 1.09
C LEU A 742 12.12 37.15 0.37
N ASN A 743 12.99 36.82 -0.59
CA ASN A 743 13.00 35.50 -1.21
C ASN A 743 14.41 34.88 -1.15
N LYS A 744 14.50 33.56 -1.14
CA LYS A 744 15.80 32.85 -0.99
C LYS A 744 16.77 33.19 -2.13
N GLY A 745 16.27 33.47 -3.34
CA GLY A 745 17.09 33.85 -4.50
C GLY A 745 17.83 35.18 -4.33
N SER A 746 17.21 36.19 -3.75
CA SER A 746 17.84 37.50 -3.50
C SER A 746 19.01 37.38 -2.51
N ILE A 747 18.85 36.54 -1.48
CA ILE A 747 19.90 36.22 -0.51
C ILE A 747 21.08 35.53 -1.19
N VAL A 748 20.80 34.54 -2.05
CA VAL A 748 21.85 33.80 -2.76
C VAL A 748 22.68 34.75 -3.63
N ARG A 749 22.05 35.70 -4.34
CA ARG A 749 22.80 36.74 -5.10
C ARG A 749 23.70 37.57 -4.19
N ARG A 750 23.23 37.94 -2.99
CA ARG A 750 24.03 38.68 -2.00
C ARG A 750 25.18 37.85 -1.44
N ILE A 751 24.97 36.57 -1.18
CA ILE A 751 26.01 35.63 -0.73
C ILE A 751 27.07 35.46 -1.83
N LEU A 752 26.69 35.37 -3.10
CA LEU A 752 27.62 35.29 -4.22
C LEU A 752 28.49 36.55 -4.34
N LYS A 753 27.87 37.75 -4.25
CA LYS A 753 28.61 39.02 -4.24
C LYS A 753 29.65 39.06 -3.10
N ARG A 754 29.32 38.52 -1.92
CA ARG A 754 30.24 38.44 -0.76
C ARG A 754 31.31 37.36 -0.89
N SER A 755 30.96 36.22 -1.48
CA SER A 755 31.86 35.07 -1.57
C SER A 755 32.95 35.27 -2.63
N GLY A 756 32.71 36.12 -3.64
CA GLY A 756 33.62 36.29 -4.76
C GLY A 756 33.59 35.08 -5.70
N SER A 757 34.66 34.88 -6.47
CA SER A 757 34.74 33.76 -7.43
C SER A 757 34.77 32.40 -6.74
N VAL A 758 33.84 31.51 -7.13
CA VAL A 758 33.76 30.11 -6.68
C VAL A 758 33.87 29.18 -7.89
N ASP A 759 34.49 28.02 -7.73
CA ASP A 759 34.66 27.02 -8.80
C ASP A 759 33.78 25.76 -8.59
N PHE A 760 33.09 25.69 -7.45
CA PHE A 760 32.09 24.66 -7.14
C PHE A 760 30.94 25.24 -6.35
N VAL A 761 29.71 24.86 -6.71
CA VAL A 761 28.48 25.25 -6.01
C VAL A 761 27.64 24.01 -5.77
N PHE A 762 27.17 23.84 -4.54
CA PHE A 762 26.18 22.85 -4.16
C PHE A 762 25.00 23.56 -3.49
N CYS A 763 23.83 23.50 -4.12
CA CYS A 763 22.62 24.15 -3.64
C CYS A 763 21.53 23.10 -3.44
N ALA A 764 20.96 22.98 -2.25
CA ALA A 764 19.93 21.99 -1.93
C ALA A 764 18.69 22.62 -1.28
N GLY A 765 17.51 22.11 -1.66
CA GLY A 765 16.20 22.58 -1.23
C GLY A 765 15.08 21.57 -1.55
N ASP A 766 13.91 21.67 -0.92
CA ASP A 766 12.81 20.72 -1.04
C ASP A 766 11.48 21.34 -1.53
N ASP A 767 11.33 22.65 -1.44
CA ASP A 767 10.05 23.33 -1.68
C ASP A 767 10.10 24.37 -2.82
N LYS A 768 8.96 25.03 -3.05
CA LYS A 768 8.82 26.03 -4.12
C LYS A 768 9.69 27.28 -3.86
N THR A 769 9.95 27.64 -2.60
CA THR A 769 10.78 28.80 -2.25
C THR A 769 12.25 28.55 -2.60
N ASP A 770 12.68 27.28 -2.60
CA ASP A 770 14.02 26.89 -2.98
C ASP A 770 14.30 26.99 -4.48
N GLU A 771 13.26 26.95 -5.31
CA GLU A 771 13.38 27.17 -6.76
C GLU A 771 13.99 28.54 -7.07
N ASN A 772 13.73 29.55 -6.24
CA ASN A 772 14.37 30.86 -6.37
C ASN A 772 15.89 30.80 -6.12
N MET A 773 16.39 29.86 -5.31
CA MET A 773 17.83 29.63 -5.16
C MET A 773 18.42 28.99 -6.42
N PHE A 774 17.73 27.99 -6.97
CA PHE A 774 18.17 27.27 -8.16
C PHE A 774 18.19 28.14 -9.42
N GLU A 775 17.25 29.08 -9.53
CA GLU A 775 17.13 30.04 -10.63
C GLU A 775 18.39 30.89 -10.79
N VAL A 776 19.03 31.30 -9.68
CA VAL A 776 20.25 32.12 -9.71
C VAL A 776 21.39 31.46 -10.49
N PHE A 777 21.42 30.13 -10.53
CA PHE A 777 22.47 29.34 -11.15
C PHE A 777 22.14 28.85 -12.56
N LEU A 778 21.01 29.26 -13.13
CA LEU A 778 20.68 28.94 -14.52
C LEU A 778 21.69 29.62 -15.48
N PRO A 779 22.05 29.00 -16.62
CA PRO A 779 23.08 29.53 -17.53
C PRO A 779 22.83 30.96 -18.02
N THR A 780 21.56 31.35 -18.19
CA THR A 780 21.16 32.72 -18.56
C THR A 780 21.30 33.73 -17.43
N ALA A 781 21.20 33.30 -16.17
CA ALA A 781 21.37 34.15 -14.98
C ALA A 781 22.82 34.20 -14.49
N PHE A 782 23.62 33.17 -14.78
CA PHE A 782 24.93 32.91 -14.16
C PHE A 782 26.13 33.22 -15.10
N SER A 783 26.04 34.25 -15.94
CA SER A 783 27.24 34.77 -16.62
C SER A 783 28.08 35.57 -15.62
N ASN A 784 29.23 35.02 -15.21
CA ASN A 784 30.18 35.62 -14.24
C ASN A 784 30.61 37.08 -14.55
N SER A 785 30.32 37.62 -15.74
CA SER A 785 30.71 38.97 -16.15
C SER A 785 29.71 40.07 -15.77
N HIS A 786 28.42 39.79 -15.57
CA HIS A 786 27.40 40.86 -15.51
C HIS A 786 26.98 41.33 -14.12
N LEU A 787 27.47 40.71 -13.04
CA LEU A 787 27.05 41.07 -11.67
C LEU A 787 27.91 42.15 -10.98
N ILE A 788 28.95 42.67 -11.65
CA ILE A 788 29.84 43.68 -11.05
C ILE A 788 29.37 45.12 -11.34
N ASP A 789 28.58 45.38 -12.38
CA ASP A 789 28.35 46.77 -12.84
C ASP A 789 27.08 47.46 -12.33
N GLU A 790 26.20 46.79 -11.57
CA GLU A 790 25.03 47.43 -10.98
C GLU A 790 25.07 47.38 -9.45
N ILE A 791 25.63 48.43 -8.85
CA ILE A 791 25.06 49.29 -7.79
C ILE A 791 26.18 50.22 -7.23
N ASP A 792 25.97 51.51 -7.49
CA ASP A 792 26.39 52.72 -6.80
C ASP A 792 27.84 52.98 -6.36
N SER A 793 28.38 53.99 -7.04
CA SER A 793 29.38 54.94 -6.56
C SER A 793 28.95 55.61 -5.25
N THR A 794 29.19 54.96 -4.12
CA THR A 794 29.35 55.67 -2.84
C THR A 794 30.36 54.94 -1.97
N GLU A 795 31.40 55.69 -1.61
CA GLU A 795 32.31 55.45 -0.48
C GLU A 795 33.27 54.27 -0.58
N TYR A 796 34.33 54.42 -1.38
CA TYR A 796 35.67 53.96 -0.97
C TYR A 796 36.74 54.90 -1.55
N SER A 797 37.04 55.97 -0.82
CA SER A 797 38.24 56.79 -1.04
C SER A 797 39.47 56.03 -0.52
N GLY A 798 40.08 55.23 -1.38
CA GLY A 798 41.35 54.55 -1.11
C GLY A 798 42.35 54.91 -2.20
N SER A 799 43.40 55.64 -1.82
CA SER A 799 44.42 56.24 -2.67
C SER A 799 45.05 55.26 -3.68
N HIS A 800 45.03 55.68 -4.95
CA HIS A 800 45.73 55.07 -6.08
C HIS A 800 47.25 54.97 -5.85
N HIS A 801 47.77 53.74 -5.85
CA HIS A 801 49.10 53.46 -6.37
C HIS A 801 48.93 52.61 -7.63
N THR A 802 49.25 53.24 -8.75
CA THR A 802 49.32 52.66 -10.09
C THR A 802 50.63 51.91 -10.23
N ASP A 803 50.57 50.58 -10.38
CA ASP A 803 51.63 49.82 -11.01
C ASP A 803 51.02 49.06 -12.19
N ASP A 804 51.40 49.51 -13.38
CA ASP A 804 51.13 48.88 -14.66
C ASP A 804 51.75 47.48 -14.69
N ASN A 805 50.91 46.45 -14.79
CA ASN A 805 51.32 45.19 -15.41
C ASN A 805 50.18 44.67 -16.28
N SER A 806 50.29 45.02 -17.55
CA SER A 806 49.53 44.48 -18.66
C SER A 806 49.89 43.01 -18.86
N ASP A 807 49.19 42.12 -18.16
CA ASP A 807 49.09 40.71 -18.54
C ASP A 807 47.60 40.33 -18.60
N ALA A 808 46.91 40.91 -19.59
CA ALA A 808 45.58 40.50 -20.01
C ALA A 808 45.66 39.15 -20.76
N ASN A 809 46.14 38.12 -20.07
CA ASN A 809 46.23 36.76 -20.60
C ASN A 809 45.01 35.96 -20.13
N LYS A 810 44.06 35.81 -21.06
CA LYS A 810 43.06 34.73 -21.14
C LYS A 810 42.40 34.36 -19.81
N VAL A 811 41.26 35.00 -19.52
CA VAL A 811 40.26 34.42 -18.61
C VAL A 811 39.82 33.10 -19.22
N GLU A 812 40.46 31.99 -18.85
CA GLU A 812 39.89 30.68 -19.02
C GLU A 812 38.50 30.75 -18.38
N ASN A 813 37.46 30.50 -19.18
CA ASN A 813 36.11 30.32 -18.67
C ASN A 813 36.12 29.09 -17.75
N VAL A 814 36.53 29.28 -16.49
CA VAL A 814 36.53 28.23 -15.48
C VAL A 814 35.07 27.85 -15.31
N LYS A 815 34.71 26.70 -15.88
CA LYS A 815 33.35 26.16 -15.83
C LYS A 815 33.07 25.78 -14.38
N VAL A 816 32.32 26.63 -13.68
CA VAL A 816 31.88 26.38 -12.29
C VAL A 816 31.08 25.09 -12.27
N ALA A 817 31.48 24.15 -11.42
CA ALA A 817 30.73 22.91 -11.23
C ALA A 817 29.55 23.15 -10.29
N THR A 818 28.36 23.32 -10.85
CA THR A 818 27.14 23.60 -10.10
C THR A 818 26.29 22.33 -9.93
N PHE A 819 25.83 22.07 -8.71
CA PHE A 819 24.94 20.99 -8.35
C PHE A 819 23.72 21.57 -7.65
N ARG A 820 22.59 21.65 -8.36
CA ARG A 820 21.29 22.00 -7.77
C ARG A 820 20.56 20.71 -7.41
N VAL A 821 20.14 20.56 -6.16
CA VAL A 821 19.67 19.28 -5.62
C VAL A 821 18.31 19.46 -4.94
N HIS A 822 17.28 18.86 -5.53
CA HIS A 822 15.96 18.81 -4.93
C HIS A 822 15.89 17.65 -3.91
N ILE A 823 15.36 17.90 -2.72
CA ILE A 823 15.09 16.85 -1.73
C ILE A 823 13.63 16.44 -1.81
N GLY A 824 13.36 15.19 -2.17
CA GLY A 824 12.00 14.66 -2.28
C GLY A 824 11.74 13.89 -3.57
N LEU A 825 10.54 14.07 -4.12
CA LEU A 825 10.04 13.29 -5.26
C LEU A 825 10.80 13.63 -6.55
N THR A 826 11.08 12.61 -7.36
CA THR A 826 11.83 12.75 -8.62
C THR A 826 11.05 13.47 -9.72
N ASP A 827 9.73 13.37 -9.68
CA ASP A 827 8.81 13.83 -10.72
C ASP A 827 8.17 15.18 -10.40
N LYS A 828 8.55 15.82 -9.28
CA LYS A 828 8.18 17.20 -9.00
C LYS A 828 8.87 18.12 -10.02
N PRO A 829 8.12 19.00 -10.71
CA PRO A 829 8.73 20.04 -11.53
C PRO A 829 9.69 20.89 -10.69
N THR A 830 10.96 20.93 -11.08
CA THR A 830 12.02 21.66 -10.38
C THR A 830 13.07 22.16 -11.37
N LEU A 831 13.74 23.25 -11.02
CA LEU A 831 14.92 23.79 -11.70
C LEU A 831 16.21 23.06 -11.29
N SER A 832 16.14 22.09 -10.38
CA SER A 832 17.31 21.35 -9.91
C SER A 832 17.89 20.42 -10.99
N ASP A 833 19.19 20.14 -10.90
CA ASP A 833 19.89 19.22 -11.80
C ASP A 833 19.78 17.78 -11.33
N TYR A 834 19.68 17.59 -10.02
CA TYR A 834 19.63 16.28 -9.37
C TYR A 834 18.60 16.25 -8.25
N HIS A 835 18.24 15.06 -7.79
CA HIS A 835 17.44 14.86 -6.59
C HIS A 835 18.13 13.95 -5.57
N LEU A 836 17.72 14.06 -4.31
CA LEU A 836 17.92 13.05 -3.26
C LEU A 836 16.55 12.70 -2.64
N PRO A 837 16.28 11.43 -2.28
CA PRO A 837 14.93 11.02 -1.88
C PRO A 837 14.44 11.62 -0.55
N ALA A 838 15.34 11.79 0.42
CA ALA A 838 15.00 12.30 1.74
C ALA A 838 16.17 13.09 2.38
N PRO A 839 15.90 13.93 3.40
CA PRO A 839 16.91 14.71 4.13
C PRO A 839 18.06 13.88 4.69
N ARG A 840 17.77 12.65 5.12
CA ARG A 840 18.79 11.73 5.62
C ARG A 840 19.85 11.39 4.57
N ASP A 841 19.46 11.30 3.31
CA ASP A 841 20.35 10.93 2.21
C ASP A 841 21.31 12.11 1.90
N LEU A 842 20.81 13.35 2.03
CA LEU A 842 21.66 14.54 2.02
C LEU A 842 22.63 14.55 3.20
N GLY A 843 22.14 14.27 4.42
CA GLY A 843 22.98 14.19 5.61
C GLY A 843 24.10 13.15 5.48
N GLU A 844 23.84 11.98 4.89
CA GLU A 844 24.85 10.97 4.61
C GLU A 844 25.81 11.37 3.49
N LEU A 845 25.32 12.00 2.43
CA LEU A 845 26.16 12.51 1.35
C LEU A 845 27.15 13.57 1.87
N LEU A 846 26.66 14.54 2.66
CA LEU A 846 27.50 15.57 3.28
C LEU A 846 28.50 14.98 4.28
N HIS A 847 28.13 13.91 5.00
CA HIS A 847 29.03 13.23 5.93
C HIS A 847 30.19 12.51 5.24
N ASN A 848 29.98 12.06 4.01
CA ASN A 848 30.99 11.37 3.20
C ASN A 848 31.94 12.31 2.46
N LEU A 849 31.61 13.61 2.38
CA LEU A 849 32.47 14.67 1.82
C LEU A 849 33.47 15.18 2.86
#